data_AF-A0A518G0Y1-F1
#
_entry.id   AF-A0A518G0Y1-F1
#
_cell.length_a   1.000
_cell.length_b   1.000
_cell.length_c   1.000
_cell.angle_alpha   90.00
_cell.angle_beta   90.00
_cell.angle_gamma   90.00
#
_symmetry.space_group_name_H-M   'P 1'
#
loop_
_entity.id
_entity.type
_entity.pdbx_description
1 polymer ?
#
loop_
_entity_poly.entity_id
_entity_poly.type
_entity_poly.pdbx_seq_one_letter_code
_entity_poly.pdbx_strand_id
1 'polypeptide(L)'
;MASMISPKQLVPSILICLFILVGASAALAAAQGLPTEDVPDWIRGRGEQLELRLSGDVTRSDGGNVDGAEVQIQIKYNDQVFESFEPQVDGKRFQIWLPVNKYPWYSITVSATCRDGARCTRTILRQQLRELVVSGLNLKVQLPKRQVKVRVEYDGNEVVNSTVRAKLFNGATLQLETNANGLAKLKLLDEEKLVQLTAWSQQPIIGGYQFSRTPVRDPRADSHVISMYRCRPFEVHLKDAKGQPIAGVELGFQAATPPPDSNYLGTPDDYKLATNQDGIATVAWYPDIEDAHCYAEILDNRWVIESSQRGKDKLEVIANRAVERKKLTGHVIGDGKFAGGFSVKLGSFQAEQEGRVDFVYSFSDADGKFSADVLPDATYAVFLEDDKWVANAVDLIPFDSKTGQRNSPELFLSYGIPVRITLTQGSDLKPISGAWVNIASDHSFTWLEDGQTRSGSLGRNGSTFANDEGVIEMLAPEEKLEASVYLTDWRATQSIDVRRGESNEIQLHRKVDEAVEVTGRIVPWKEDQQQIASAIVHIKAIDGESGDEFQLETDENGSFRIKTKAAKLGAISYSPDRRFIGTLVIKEFSKPARIQLHPTKSFSGRITDQGGNPVADHKVWASIKIEDEREFGTAYPTTFYVPRIETQTDSEGNYRFDGLPCQTRILLGTNTLDNEPNRFESVDEVYYLPDDDLRSRVTKIGTSTSRDDPLPLAQRFASMHRDCRLGSYHLMVIVYDKSEESKREFINKHLLNYSEHKAVASYMQLQVDVKELSAGNNMAFVDGFDWPKATQGVFACAYDIEGKQLGRIRIDPEASDAADTAYEFVERHVPSQQDAEAKWNKAFQQAKEQNKLVWVRTGQRYCGPCFMLSRWIDDQREILEKDFILLKIDDFRDLNGQAIAERLTKGRSVGVPFHAIFNANEKSVTDSYGPLGNIGFMSGLEGKRHFKTMLDEVCSNINPQEIQALLDSLQD
;
A
#
# COMPACT_ATOMS: atom_id res chain seq x y z
N MET A 1 30.77 -61.65 36.82
CA MET A 1 29.99 -62.90 36.91
C MET A 1 30.01 -63.55 35.55
N ALA A 2 30.54 -64.76 35.48
CA ALA A 2 30.83 -65.51 34.26
C ALA A 2 29.66 -66.41 33.85
N SER A 3 29.53 -66.65 32.54
CA SER A 3 29.15 -67.92 31.87
C SER A 3 28.61 -67.58 30.47
N MET A 4 29.46 -67.53 29.44
CA MET A 4 29.80 -68.64 28.51
C MET A 4 28.66 -69.04 27.55
N ILE A 5 28.91 -68.89 26.24
CA ILE A 5 29.04 -69.98 25.23
C ILE A 5 29.33 -69.34 23.85
N SER A 6 30.35 -69.84 23.14
CA SER A 6 30.61 -69.73 21.67
C SER A 6 30.62 -71.18 21.10
N PRO A 7 31.07 -71.54 19.86
CA PRO A 7 31.51 -70.79 18.66
C PRO A 7 31.03 -71.43 17.31
N LYS A 8 31.45 -70.84 16.16
CA LYS A 8 32.03 -71.44 14.91
C LYS A 8 31.53 -70.70 13.65
N GLN A 9 32.35 -69.86 13.00
CA GLN A 9 33.37 -70.14 11.97
C GLN A 9 32.81 -70.56 10.59
N LEU A 10 32.94 -69.68 9.57
CA LEU A 10 33.66 -69.95 8.32
C LEU A 10 33.80 -68.67 7.45
N VAL A 11 35.02 -68.46 6.98
CA VAL A 11 35.58 -67.46 6.03
C VAL A 11 36.22 -68.35 4.93
N PRO A 12 36.24 -68.03 3.61
CA PRO A 12 37.05 -66.92 3.10
C PRO A 12 36.64 -66.19 1.81
N SER A 13 37.34 -65.06 1.65
CA SER A 13 37.40 -64.02 0.63
C SER A 13 37.99 -64.43 -0.74
N ILE A 14 38.03 -63.44 -1.67
CA ILE A 14 38.96 -63.23 -2.83
C ILE A 14 38.46 -63.81 -4.19
N LEU A 15 38.47 -63.17 -5.40
CA LEU A 15 39.11 -61.98 -6.00
C LEU A 15 38.34 -61.50 -7.28
N ILE A 16 38.29 -60.18 -7.49
CA ILE A 16 38.42 -59.34 -8.71
C ILE A 16 38.24 -59.96 -10.13
N CYS A 17 37.40 -59.31 -10.97
CA CYS A 17 37.77 -58.89 -12.34
C CYS A 17 36.84 -57.81 -12.93
N LEU A 18 37.45 -56.71 -13.39
CA LEU A 18 36.90 -55.59 -14.16
C LEU A 18 36.55 -56.03 -15.60
N PHE A 19 35.44 -55.54 -16.18
CA PHE A 19 35.42 -55.05 -17.57
C PHE A 19 34.23 -54.08 -17.78
N ILE A 20 34.55 -52.95 -18.42
CA ILE A 20 33.65 -51.87 -18.85
C ILE A 20 32.97 -52.29 -20.16
N LEU A 21 31.66 -52.04 -20.31
CA LEU A 21 31.06 -51.68 -21.60
C LEU A 21 29.71 -50.97 -21.44
N VAL A 22 29.59 -49.87 -22.19
CA VAL A 22 28.47 -48.95 -22.35
C VAL A 22 27.32 -49.62 -23.14
N GLY A 23 26.06 -49.32 -22.79
CA GLY A 23 24.91 -49.61 -23.65
C GLY A 23 23.56 -49.49 -22.94
N ALA A 24 22.77 -48.48 -23.33
CA ALA A 24 21.42 -48.20 -22.85
C ALA A 24 20.39 -49.30 -23.22
N SER A 25 19.35 -49.48 -22.39
CA SER A 25 17.91 -49.41 -22.74
C SER A 25 17.02 -50.14 -21.72
N ALA A 26 16.05 -49.39 -21.18
CA ALA A 26 14.68 -49.74 -20.77
C ALA A 26 14.34 -51.17 -20.28
N ALA A 27 13.81 -51.26 -19.04
CA ALA A 27 12.42 -51.64 -18.74
C ALA A 27 12.25 -52.38 -17.40
N LEU A 28 11.14 -52.04 -16.70
CA LEU A 28 10.51 -52.71 -15.57
C LEU A 28 11.23 -52.69 -14.20
N ALA A 29 11.01 -51.61 -13.45
CA ALA A 29 10.88 -51.70 -12.00
C ALA A 29 9.38 -51.67 -11.67
N ALA A 30 8.83 -52.83 -11.33
CA ALA A 30 7.53 -52.93 -10.68
C ALA A 30 7.64 -52.27 -9.30
N ALA A 31 7.04 -51.08 -9.18
CA ALA A 31 6.89 -50.41 -7.90
C ALA A 31 5.93 -51.25 -7.04
N GLN A 32 6.46 -51.72 -5.91
CA GLN A 32 5.67 -52.27 -4.82
C GLN A 32 4.70 -51.18 -4.35
N GLY A 33 3.41 -51.50 -4.35
CA GLY A 33 2.33 -50.60 -3.94
C GLY A 33 2.50 -50.17 -2.49
N LEU A 34 2.77 -48.88 -2.29
CA LEU A 34 2.33 -48.18 -1.09
C LEU A 34 0.79 -48.13 -1.12
N PRO A 35 0.11 -48.14 0.05
CA PRO A 35 -1.34 -48.08 0.10
C PRO A 35 -1.78 -46.78 -0.58
N THR A 36 -2.46 -46.90 -1.71
CA THR A 36 -3.24 -45.81 -2.28
C THR A 36 -4.25 -45.42 -1.23
N GLU A 37 -4.11 -44.25 -0.61
CA GLU A 37 -5.26 -43.58 0.00
C GLU A 37 -6.39 -43.63 -1.03
N ASP A 38 -7.57 -44.08 -0.61
CA ASP A 38 -8.74 -44.18 -1.50
C ASP A 38 -8.99 -42.80 -2.12
N VAL A 39 -8.60 -42.65 -3.39
CA VAL A 39 -8.76 -41.40 -4.13
C VAL A 39 -10.26 -41.09 -4.14
N PRO A 40 -10.70 -39.95 -3.60
CA PRO A 40 -12.11 -39.64 -3.55
C PRO A 40 -12.74 -39.58 -4.95
N ASP A 41 -13.97 -40.07 -5.08
CA ASP A 41 -14.74 -40.13 -6.33
C ASP A 41 -15.22 -38.74 -6.85
N TRP A 42 -14.61 -37.65 -6.38
CA TRP A 42 -14.88 -36.29 -6.85
C TRP A 42 -13.66 -35.64 -7.53
N ILE A 43 -12.53 -36.32 -7.64
CA ILE A 43 -11.32 -35.81 -8.30
C ILE A 43 -10.71 -36.86 -9.23
N ARG A 44 -10.31 -36.45 -10.43
CA ARG A 44 -9.60 -37.32 -11.38
C ARG A 44 -8.70 -36.52 -12.32
N GLY A 45 -7.73 -37.19 -12.93
CA GLY A 45 -6.79 -36.57 -13.86
C GLY A 45 -5.67 -35.80 -13.16
N ARG A 46 -4.83 -35.12 -13.95
CA ARG A 46 -3.64 -34.36 -13.50
C ARG A 46 -3.36 -33.21 -14.46
N GLY A 47 -2.68 -32.17 -13.98
CA GLY A 47 -2.30 -31.01 -14.81
C GLY A 47 -3.52 -30.37 -15.48
N GLU A 48 -3.44 -30.10 -16.79
CA GLU A 48 -4.54 -29.52 -17.58
C GLU A 48 -5.76 -30.45 -17.72
N GLN A 49 -5.58 -31.76 -17.52
CA GLN A 49 -6.65 -32.76 -17.58
C GLN A 49 -7.27 -33.02 -16.20
N LEU A 50 -6.93 -32.22 -15.19
CA LEU A 50 -7.51 -32.33 -13.85
C LEU A 50 -8.98 -31.89 -13.89
N GLU A 51 -9.85 -32.75 -13.38
CA GLU A 51 -11.29 -32.49 -13.28
C GLU A 51 -11.79 -32.71 -11.86
N LEU A 52 -12.71 -31.84 -11.42
CA LEU A 52 -13.44 -31.98 -10.15
C LEU A 52 -14.93 -32.22 -10.42
N ARG A 53 -15.55 -33.17 -9.72
CA ARG A 53 -16.98 -33.49 -9.86
C ARG A 53 -17.83 -32.57 -9.01
N LEU A 54 -18.51 -31.62 -9.64
CA LEU A 54 -19.54 -30.84 -8.97
C LEU A 54 -20.86 -31.61 -9.04
N SER A 55 -21.44 -31.90 -7.87
CA SER A 55 -22.76 -32.51 -7.75
C SER A 55 -23.66 -31.63 -6.89
N GLY A 56 -24.97 -31.73 -7.09
CA GLY A 56 -25.90 -30.88 -6.35
C GLY A 56 -27.37 -31.23 -6.50
N ASP A 57 -28.19 -30.58 -5.69
CA ASP A 57 -29.66 -30.66 -5.71
C ASP A 57 -30.27 -29.30 -6.03
N VAL A 58 -31.27 -29.27 -6.90
CA VAL A 58 -32.18 -28.14 -7.12
C VAL A 58 -33.35 -28.28 -6.14
N THR A 59 -33.65 -27.23 -5.39
CA THR A 59 -34.72 -27.22 -4.38
C THR A 59 -35.49 -25.92 -4.43
N ARG A 60 -36.75 -25.94 -3.97
CA ARG A 60 -37.57 -24.74 -3.84
C ARG A 60 -37.32 -24.05 -2.51
N SER A 61 -37.24 -22.73 -2.53
CA SER A 61 -37.15 -21.95 -1.28
C SER A 61 -38.43 -22.01 -0.44
N ASP A 62 -39.59 -22.21 -1.08
CA ASP A 62 -40.90 -22.37 -0.42
C ASP A 62 -41.24 -23.83 -0.07
N GLY A 63 -40.33 -24.78 -0.33
CA GLY A 63 -40.54 -26.21 -0.10
C GLY A 63 -41.44 -26.91 -1.13
N GLY A 64 -41.85 -26.26 -2.21
CA GLY A 64 -42.62 -26.86 -3.30
C GLY A 64 -41.85 -27.91 -4.12
N ASN A 65 -42.53 -28.50 -5.11
CA ASN A 65 -41.91 -29.45 -6.04
C ASN A 65 -41.06 -28.75 -7.11
N VAL A 66 -39.98 -29.42 -7.50
CA VAL A 66 -39.12 -29.04 -8.63
C VAL A 66 -39.58 -29.82 -9.86
N ASP A 67 -40.02 -29.14 -10.91
CA ASP A 67 -40.47 -29.75 -12.17
C ASP A 67 -39.69 -29.14 -13.35
N GLY A 68 -39.14 -30.02 -14.19
CA GLY A 68 -38.36 -29.64 -15.37
C GLY A 68 -37.20 -28.70 -15.07
N ALA A 69 -36.40 -29.01 -14.05
CA ALA A 69 -35.22 -28.20 -13.75
C ALA A 69 -34.12 -28.41 -14.79
N GLU A 70 -33.57 -27.30 -15.27
CA GLU A 70 -32.40 -27.23 -16.14
C GLU A 70 -31.29 -26.50 -15.38
N VAL A 71 -30.06 -27.00 -15.50
CA VAL A 71 -28.88 -26.41 -14.87
C VAL A 71 -27.89 -26.03 -15.95
N GLN A 72 -27.37 -24.80 -15.89
CA GLN A 72 -26.29 -24.32 -16.75
C GLN A 72 -25.11 -23.90 -15.89
N ILE A 73 -23.92 -24.34 -16.27
CA ILE A 73 -22.66 -24.03 -15.59
C ILE A 73 -21.72 -23.35 -16.57
N GLN A 74 -21.15 -22.21 -16.20
CA GLN A 74 -20.26 -21.42 -17.06
C GLN A 74 -18.94 -21.15 -16.34
N ILE A 75 -17.82 -21.52 -16.95
CA ILE A 75 -16.47 -21.18 -16.47
C ILE A 75 -16.09 -19.81 -17.05
N LYS A 76 -15.77 -18.84 -16.19
CA LYS A 76 -15.59 -17.43 -16.57
C LYS A 76 -14.29 -16.81 -16.09
N TYR A 77 -13.73 -15.92 -16.90
CA TYR A 77 -12.74 -14.92 -16.49
C TYR A 77 -13.26 -13.54 -16.89
N ASN A 78 -13.46 -12.68 -15.90
CA ASN A 78 -14.25 -11.45 -16.06
C ASN A 78 -15.63 -11.77 -16.68
N ASP A 79 -15.97 -11.12 -17.78
CA ASP A 79 -17.22 -11.35 -18.53
C ASP A 79 -17.10 -12.42 -19.62
N GLN A 80 -15.90 -12.94 -19.88
CA GLN A 80 -15.66 -13.94 -20.91
C GLN A 80 -16.04 -15.32 -20.41
N VAL A 81 -16.86 -16.02 -21.19
CA VAL A 81 -17.21 -17.43 -20.97
C VAL A 81 -16.25 -18.30 -21.78
N PHE A 82 -15.49 -19.16 -21.10
CA PHE A 82 -14.59 -20.12 -21.76
C PHE A 82 -15.31 -21.38 -22.20
N GLU A 83 -16.17 -21.92 -21.33
CA GLU A 83 -16.91 -23.15 -21.57
C GLU A 83 -18.24 -23.11 -20.81
N SER A 84 -19.29 -23.64 -21.44
CA SER A 84 -20.63 -23.78 -20.86
C SER A 84 -21.01 -25.26 -20.84
N PHE A 85 -21.64 -25.70 -19.75
CA PHE A 85 -22.08 -27.08 -19.54
C PHE A 85 -23.55 -27.10 -19.15
N GLU A 86 -24.26 -28.12 -19.64
CA GLU A 86 -25.68 -28.37 -19.35
C GLU A 86 -25.81 -29.81 -18.81
N PRO A 87 -25.49 -30.06 -17.53
CA PRO A 87 -25.60 -31.40 -16.98
C PRO A 87 -27.05 -31.90 -17.00
N GLN A 88 -27.21 -33.19 -17.27
CA GLN A 88 -28.52 -33.83 -17.13
C GLN A 88 -28.98 -33.74 -15.67
N VAL A 89 -30.21 -33.29 -15.48
CA VAL A 89 -30.86 -33.23 -14.17
C VAL A 89 -31.76 -34.47 -14.02
N ASP A 90 -31.41 -35.36 -13.09
CA ASP A 90 -32.22 -36.53 -12.75
C ASP A 90 -33.09 -36.22 -11.53
N GLY A 91 -34.39 -36.00 -11.79
CA GLY A 91 -35.36 -35.51 -10.82
C GLY A 91 -35.00 -34.10 -10.34
N LYS A 92 -34.21 -34.03 -9.26
CA LYS A 92 -33.70 -32.78 -8.68
C LYS A 92 -32.18 -32.71 -8.61
N ARG A 93 -31.47 -33.76 -9.02
CA ARG A 93 -30.02 -33.89 -8.86
C ARG A 93 -29.29 -33.67 -10.17
N PHE A 94 -28.12 -33.04 -10.11
CA PHE A 94 -27.23 -32.91 -11.26
C PHE A 94 -25.80 -33.27 -10.85
N GLN A 95 -24.99 -33.64 -11.83
CA GLN A 95 -23.55 -33.85 -11.66
C GLN A 95 -22.80 -33.49 -12.95
N ILE A 96 -21.59 -32.96 -12.81
CA ILE A 96 -20.71 -32.65 -13.93
C ILE A 96 -19.25 -32.75 -13.49
N TRP A 97 -18.35 -33.11 -14.41
CA TRP A 97 -16.90 -32.99 -14.23
C TRP A 97 -16.44 -31.66 -14.83
N LEU A 98 -15.75 -30.84 -14.01
CA LEU A 98 -15.31 -29.51 -14.40
C LEU A 98 -13.79 -29.50 -14.66
N PRO A 99 -13.32 -29.03 -15.82
CA PRO A 99 -11.90 -28.97 -16.14
C PRO A 99 -11.22 -27.76 -15.46
N VAL A 100 -10.81 -27.94 -14.21
CA VAL A 100 -10.42 -26.82 -13.32
C VAL A 100 -9.08 -26.16 -13.67
N ASN A 101 -8.20 -26.85 -14.41
CA ASN A 101 -6.88 -26.36 -14.81
C ASN A 101 -6.74 -26.06 -16.31
N LYS A 102 -7.79 -26.30 -17.10
CA LYS A 102 -7.77 -26.07 -18.56
C LYS A 102 -7.84 -24.58 -18.92
N TYR A 103 -8.40 -23.76 -18.04
CA TYR A 103 -8.63 -22.34 -18.27
C TYR A 103 -8.12 -21.47 -17.11
N PRO A 104 -7.67 -20.24 -17.39
CA PRO A 104 -7.36 -19.26 -16.36
C PRO A 104 -8.65 -18.57 -15.91
N TRP A 105 -9.50 -19.22 -15.12
CA TRP A 105 -10.82 -18.69 -14.72
C TRP A 105 -10.83 -18.07 -13.32
N TYR A 106 -11.66 -17.04 -13.08
CA TYR A 106 -11.85 -16.44 -11.75
C TYR A 106 -13.06 -17.01 -11.02
N SER A 107 -14.13 -17.30 -11.76
CA SER A 107 -15.36 -17.80 -11.17
C SER A 107 -16.10 -18.79 -12.06
N ILE A 108 -16.97 -19.57 -11.43
CA ILE A 108 -17.92 -20.46 -12.08
C ILE A 108 -19.32 -19.94 -11.76
N THR A 109 -20.13 -19.66 -12.78
CA THR A 109 -21.55 -19.35 -12.56
C THR A 109 -22.36 -20.64 -12.71
N VAL A 110 -23.21 -20.95 -11.73
CA VAL A 110 -24.16 -22.05 -11.78
C VAL A 110 -25.56 -21.49 -11.69
N SER A 111 -26.35 -21.69 -12.74
CA SER A 111 -27.74 -21.23 -12.83
C SER A 111 -28.67 -22.43 -12.92
N ALA A 112 -29.81 -22.36 -12.23
CA ALA A 112 -30.89 -23.32 -12.38
C ALA A 112 -32.19 -22.60 -12.72
N THR A 113 -32.97 -23.18 -13.64
CA THR A 113 -34.29 -22.68 -14.04
C THR A 113 -35.28 -23.84 -14.05
N CYS A 114 -36.51 -23.61 -13.60
CA CYS A 114 -37.61 -24.57 -13.66
C CYS A 114 -38.65 -24.15 -14.71
N ARG A 115 -39.51 -25.09 -15.11
CA ARG A 115 -40.55 -24.88 -16.14
C ARG A 115 -41.50 -23.72 -15.85
N ASP A 116 -41.79 -23.44 -14.58
CA ASP A 116 -42.66 -22.34 -14.15
C ASP A 116 -41.96 -20.98 -14.09
N GLY A 117 -40.67 -20.92 -14.47
CA GLY A 117 -39.85 -19.73 -14.45
C GLY A 117 -39.16 -19.46 -13.10
N ALA A 118 -39.28 -20.36 -12.12
CA ALA A 118 -38.48 -20.26 -10.91
C ALA A 118 -36.99 -20.43 -11.24
N ARG A 119 -36.12 -19.61 -10.67
CA ARG A 119 -34.70 -19.61 -10.99
C ARG A 119 -33.82 -19.28 -9.80
N CYS A 120 -32.54 -19.60 -9.92
CA CYS A 120 -31.48 -19.07 -9.08
C CYS A 120 -30.15 -19.06 -9.84
N THR A 121 -29.26 -18.18 -9.45
CA THR A 121 -27.88 -18.15 -9.95
C THR A 121 -26.93 -17.99 -8.77
N ARG A 122 -25.85 -18.77 -8.80
CA ARG A 122 -24.77 -18.71 -7.81
C ARG A 122 -23.42 -18.58 -8.52
N THR A 123 -22.63 -17.60 -8.13
CA THR A 123 -21.22 -17.54 -8.46
C THR A 123 -20.41 -18.32 -7.43
N ILE A 124 -19.53 -19.18 -7.90
CA ILE A 124 -18.57 -19.96 -7.13
C ILE A 124 -17.18 -19.40 -7.43
N LEU A 125 -16.49 -18.94 -6.40
CA LEU A 125 -15.09 -18.51 -6.49
C LEU A 125 -14.15 -19.73 -6.34
N ARG A 126 -12.90 -19.60 -6.78
CA ARG A 126 -11.93 -20.70 -6.76
C ARG A 126 -11.77 -21.35 -5.39
N GLN A 127 -11.67 -20.54 -4.33
CA GLN A 127 -11.51 -21.01 -2.95
C GLN A 127 -12.72 -21.81 -2.42
N GLN A 128 -13.89 -21.65 -3.02
CA GLN A 128 -15.14 -22.30 -2.59
C GLN A 128 -15.36 -23.65 -3.27
N LEU A 129 -14.72 -23.88 -4.43
CA LEU A 129 -15.04 -25.01 -5.28
C LEU A 129 -14.79 -26.35 -4.58
N ARG A 130 -13.65 -26.50 -3.88
CA ARG A 130 -13.27 -27.76 -3.23
C ARG A 130 -14.31 -28.19 -2.19
N GLU A 131 -14.75 -27.27 -1.34
CA GLU A 131 -15.78 -27.56 -0.35
C GLU A 131 -17.11 -27.94 -1.01
N LEU A 132 -17.49 -27.30 -2.12
CA LEU A 132 -18.73 -27.59 -2.84
C LEU A 132 -18.71 -28.93 -3.58
N VAL A 133 -17.56 -29.39 -4.09
CA VAL A 133 -17.46 -30.73 -4.68
C VAL A 133 -17.48 -31.83 -3.63
N VAL A 134 -17.02 -31.54 -2.40
CA VAL A 134 -17.06 -32.47 -1.27
C VAL A 134 -18.45 -32.54 -0.64
N SER A 135 -19.09 -31.37 -0.39
CA SER A 135 -20.37 -31.28 0.34
C SER A 135 -21.61 -31.33 -0.56
N GLY A 136 -21.45 -31.07 -1.85
CA GLY A 136 -22.55 -30.90 -2.80
C GLY A 136 -23.12 -29.48 -2.80
N LEU A 137 -23.64 -29.06 -3.95
CA LEU A 137 -24.22 -27.75 -4.17
C LEU A 137 -25.75 -27.79 -4.07
N ASN A 138 -26.33 -27.02 -3.16
CA ASN A 138 -27.78 -26.80 -3.13
C ASN A 138 -28.16 -25.51 -3.87
N LEU A 139 -28.96 -25.64 -4.92
CA LEU A 139 -29.50 -24.53 -5.72
C LEU A 139 -30.95 -24.28 -5.31
N LYS A 140 -31.21 -23.15 -4.63
CA LYS A 140 -32.53 -22.78 -4.13
C LYS A 140 -33.25 -21.87 -5.11
N VAL A 141 -34.10 -22.44 -5.96
CA VAL A 141 -34.87 -21.68 -6.97
C VAL A 141 -36.05 -20.94 -6.35
N GLN A 142 -36.37 -19.79 -6.93
CA GLN A 142 -37.46 -18.91 -6.51
C GLN A 142 -38.18 -18.32 -7.71
N LEU A 143 -39.48 -18.06 -7.58
CA LEU A 143 -40.22 -17.31 -8.60
C LEU A 143 -39.84 -15.82 -8.52
N PRO A 144 -39.48 -15.18 -9.64
CA PRO A 144 -39.27 -13.74 -9.68
C PRO A 144 -40.57 -12.98 -9.35
N LYS A 145 -40.53 -12.20 -8.26
CA LYS A 145 -41.67 -11.38 -7.80
C LYS A 145 -41.47 -9.89 -8.07
N ARG A 146 -40.22 -9.44 -8.16
CA ARG A 146 -39.88 -8.05 -8.43
C ARG A 146 -39.87 -7.80 -9.94
N GLN A 147 -40.55 -6.75 -10.38
CA GLN A 147 -40.59 -6.35 -11.79
C GLN A 147 -39.98 -4.96 -11.96
N VAL A 148 -38.90 -4.88 -12.73
CA VAL A 148 -38.20 -3.61 -13.00
C VAL A 148 -38.42 -3.20 -14.45
N LYS A 149 -38.81 -1.94 -14.65
CA LYS A 149 -39.03 -1.35 -15.97
C LYS A 149 -37.77 -0.64 -16.44
N VAL A 150 -37.23 -1.01 -17.59
CA VAL A 150 -36.11 -0.30 -18.22
C VAL A 150 -36.61 0.35 -19.50
N ARG A 151 -36.65 1.69 -19.51
CA ARG A 151 -36.94 2.46 -20.72
C ARG A 151 -35.64 2.75 -21.45
N VAL A 152 -35.62 2.52 -22.76
CA VAL A 152 -34.49 2.88 -23.61
C VAL A 152 -34.90 4.05 -24.49
N GLU A 153 -34.07 5.09 -24.49
CA GLU A 153 -34.35 6.32 -25.21
C GLU A 153 -33.15 6.81 -26.02
N TYR A 154 -33.42 7.46 -27.15
CA TYR A 154 -32.44 8.13 -27.98
C TYR A 154 -33.02 9.50 -28.39
N ASP A 155 -32.31 10.58 -28.06
CA ASP A 155 -32.75 11.96 -28.31
C ASP A 155 -34.19 12.24 -27.80
N GLY A 156 -34.49 11.76 -26.59
CA GLY A 156 -35.80 11.88 -25.94
C GLY A 156 -36.91 10.99 -26.51
N ASN A 157 -36.64 10.19 -27.54
CA ASN A 157 -37.60 9.27 -28.16
C ASN A 157 -37.37 7.82 -27.72
N GLU A 158 -38.45 7.05 -27.60
CA GLU A 158 -38.40 5.63 -27.23
C GLU A 158 -37.74 4.78 -28.33
N VAL A 159 -36.81 3.89 -27.95
CA VAL A 159 -36.12 2.99 -28.89
C VAL A 159 -36.73 1.60 -28.80
N VAL A 160 -37.41 1.18 -29.86
CA VAL A 160 -38.06 -0.14 -29.97
C VAL A 160 -37.08 -1.22 -30.41
N ASN A 161 -37.33 -2.49 -30.03
CA ASN A 161 -36.50 -3.65 -30.39
C ASN A 161 -35.00 -3.50 -30.09
N SER A 162 -34.65 -2.71 -29.07
CA SER A 162 -33.30 -2.66 -28.51
C SER A 162 -33.10 -3.81 -27.54
N THR A 163 -31.94 -4.45 -27.61
CA THR A 163 -31.50 -5.44 -26.64
C THR A 163 -31.08 -4.72 -25.37
N VAL A 164 -31.64 -5.13 -24.23
CA VAL A 164 -31.26 -4.67 -22.89
C VAL A 164 -30.60 -5.84 -22.16
N ARG A 165 -29.36 -5.63 -21.72
CA ARG A 165 -28.61 -6.55 -20.88
C ARG A 165 -28.51 -5.98 -19.47
N ALA A 166 -29.00 -6.75 -18.50
CA ALA A 166 -28.88 -6.45 -17.08
C ALA A 166 -27.92 -7.43 -16.42
N LYS A 167 -26.84 -6.93 -15.82
CA LYS A 167 -25.97 -7.73 -14.97
C LYS A 167 -26.41 -7.58 -13.52
N LEU A 168 -26.46 -8.70 -12.83
CA LEU A 168 -26.83 -8.79 -11.43
C LEU A 168 -25.59 -9.08 -10.57
N PHE A 169 -25.67 -8.68 -9.30
CA PHE A 169 -24.58 -8.84 -8.36
C PHE A 169 -24.19 -10.31 -8.13
N ASN A 170 -25.15 -11.24 -8.24
CA ASN A 170 -24.94 -12.68 -8.12
C ASN A 170 -24.31 -13.34 -9.37
N GLY A 171 -23.84 -12.54 -10.35
CA GLY A 171 -23.24 -13.01 -11.59
C GLY A 171 -24.24 -13.40 -12.69
N ALA A 172 -25.53 -13.31 -12.43
CA ALA A 172 -26.55 -13.54 -13.46
C ALA A 172 -26.58 -12.40 -14.48
N THR A 173 -26.78 -12.77 -15.74
CA THR A 173 -27.04 -11.84 -16.83
C THR A 173 -28.42 -12.12 -17.38
N LEU A 174 -29.27 -11.09 -17.45
CA LEU A 174 -30.59 -11.16 -18.06
C LEU A 174 -30.59 -10.34 -19.34
N GLN A 175 -31.19 -10.88 -20.40
CA GLN A 175 -31.31 -10.21 -21.68
C GLN A 175 -32.77 -10.20 -22.13
N LEU A 176 -33.22 -9.04 -22.59
CA LEU A 176 -34.60 -8.79 -23.04
C LEU A 176 -34.58 -7.81 -24.21
N GLU A 177 -35.66 -7.79 -24.97
CA GLU A 177 -35.89 -6.74 -25.97
C GLU A 177 -36.92 -5.72 -25.47
N THR A 178 -36.74 -4.46 -25.83
CA THR A 178 -37.75 -3.41 -25.60
C THR A 178 -38.95 -3.60 -26.51
N ASN A 179 -40.15 -3.44 -25.95
CA ASN A 179 -41.40 -3.49 -26.72
C ASN A 179 -41.65 -2.22 -27.57
N ALA A 180 -42.85 -2.11 -28.14
CA ALA A 180 -43.27 -0.97 -28.97
C ALA A 180 -43.24 0.41 -28.27
N ASN A 181 -43.12 0.46 -26.94
CA ASN A 181 -43.01 1.69 -26.14
C ASN A 181 -41.58 1.86 -25.58
N GLY A 182 -40.57 1.26 -26.20
CA GLY A 182 -39.17 1.30 -25.75
C GLY A 182 -38.93 0.73 -24.35
N LEU A 183 -39.80 -0.18 -23.88
CA LEU A 183 -39.77 -0.70 -22.51
C LEU A 183 -39.37 -2.17 -22.47
N ALA A 184 -38.32 -2.50 -21.72
CA ALA A 184 -37.99 -3.86 -21.29
C ALA A 184 -38.48 -4.08 -19.85
N LYS A 185 -39.03 -5.26 -19.55
CA LYS A 185 -39.56 -5.62 -18.22
C LYS A 185 -38.74 -6.76 -17.63
N LEU A 186 -37.77 -6.42 -16.78
CA LEU A 186 -36.94 -7.37 -16.04
C LEU A 186 -37.77 -8.01 -14.92
N LYS A 187 -37.67 -9.34 -14.81
CA LYS A 187 -38.24 -10.12 -13.70
C LYS A 187 -37.10 -10.57 -12.79
N LEU A 188 -37.01 -9.96 -11.62
CA LEU A 188 -35.96 -10.17 -10.63
C LEU A 188 -36.49 -10.93 -9.41
N LEU A 189 -35.60 -11.66 -8.73
CA LEU A 189 -35.86 -12.11 -7.37
C LEU A 189 -35.79 -10.90 -6.41
N ASP A 190 -36.37 -11.02 -5.22
CA ASP A 190 -36.48 -9.90 -4.27
C ASP A 190 -35.09 -9.45 -3.77
N GLU A 191 -34.16 -10.39 -3.63
CA GLU A 191 -32.78 -10.19 -3.19
C GLU A 191 -31.83 -9.66 -4.28
N GLU A 192 -32.22 -9.74 -5.56
CA GLU A 192 -31.32 -9.44 -6.67
C GLU A 192 -31.08 -7.94 -6.84
N LYS A 193 -29.79 -7.56 -6.86
CA LYS A 193 -29.32 -6.19 -7.07
C LYS A 193 -28.74 -6.05 -8.48
N LEU A 194 -29.16 -5.00 -9.18
CA LEU A 194 -28.58 -4.61 -10.47
C LEU A 194 -27.17 -4.02 -10.25
N VAL A 195 -26.21 -4.38 -11.10
CA VAL A 195 -24.86 -3.80 -11.08
C VAL A 195 -24.52 -3.03 -12.35
N GLN A 196 -25.09 -3.44 -13.49
CA GLN A 196 -24.90 -2.76 -14.76
C GLN A 196 -26.16 -2.93 -15.63
N LEU A 197 -26.49 -1.88 -16.38
CA LEU A 197 -27.45 -1.92 -17.47
C LEU A 197 -26.75 -1.45 -18.76
N THR A 198 -26.92 -2.21 -19.83
CA THR A 198 -26.44 -1.87 -21.17
C THR A 198 -27.59 -2.09 -22.15
N ALA A 199 -27.71 -1.23 -23.17
CA ALA A 199 -28.59 -1.45 -24.29
C ALA A 199 -27.92 -1.14 -25.63
N TRP A 200 -28.30 -1.88 -26.67
CA TRP A 200 -27.89 -1.66 -28.06
C TRP A 200 -29.04 -2.01 -28.99
N SER A 201 -29.10 -1.38 -30.16
CA SER A 201 -30.14 -1.67 -31.16
C SER A 201 -29.59 -2.52 -32.32
N GLN A 202 -30.36 -2.68 -33.40
CA GLN A 202 -29.84 -3.22 -34.67
C GLN A 202 -29.04 -2.16 -35.47
N GLN A 203 -29.38 -0.88 -35.27
CA GLN A 203 -28.57 0.24 -35.73
C GLN A 203 -27.47 0.53 -34.69
N PRO A 204 -26.31 1.08 -35.10
CA PRO A 204 -25.18 1.32 -34.22
C PRO A 204 -25.47 2.51 -33.28
N ILE A 205 -26.35 2.27 -32.29
CA ILE A 205 -26.63 3.12 -31.14
C ILE A 205 -26.49 2.30 -29.86
N ILE A 206 -25.77 2.80 -28.86
CA ILE A 206 -25.45 2.09 -27.62
C ILE A 206 -25.60 2.99 -26.40
N GLY A 207 -25.94 2.41 -25.25
CA GLY A 207 -26.03 3.14 -23.99
C GLY A 207 -25.87 2.21 -22.80
N GLY A 208 -25.51 2.75 -21.65
CA GLY A 208 -25.37 1.95 -20.44
C GLY A 208 -24.73 2.70 -19.28
N TYR A 209 -24.79 2.11 -18.10
CA TYR A 209 -24.17 2.61 -16.88
C TYR A 209 -24.02 1.53 -15.82
N GLN A 210 -23.23 1.84 -14.81
CA GLN A 210 -23.04 1.02 -13.61
C GLN A 210 -23.65 1.71 -12.41
N PHE A 211 -24.28 0.96 -11.52
CA PHE A 211 -25.01 1.52 -10.38
C PHE A 211 -24.11 2.18 -9.34
N SER A 212 -22.85 1.72 -9.26
CA SER A 212 -21.83 2.25 -8.34
C SER A 212 -21.06 3.45 -8.89
N ARG A 213 -21.24 3.83 -10.16
CA ARG A 213 -20.58 5.00 -10.78
C ARG A 213 -21.49 6.21 -10.76
N THR A 214 -20.90 7.40 -10.86
CA THR A 214 -21.58 8.69 -10.85
C THR A 214 -22.47 8.87 -12.10
N PRO A 215 -23.66 9.47 -11.95
CA PRO A 215 -24.39 9.61 -10.69
C PRO A 215 -24.79 8.23 -10.14
N VAL A 216 -24.55 8.00 -8.84
CA VAL A 216 -24.91 6.74 -8.16
C VAL A 216 -26.42 6.54 -8.25
N ARG A 217 -26.86 5.32 -8.59
CA ARG A 217 -28.28 4.97 -8.78
C ARG A 217 -28.69 3.90 -7.79
N ASP A 218 -29.96 3.91 -7.37
CA ASP A 218 -30.50 2.84 -6.54
C ASP A 218 -30.75 1.56 -7.36
N PRO A 219 -30.02 0.45 -7.12
CA PRO A 219 -30.23 -0.82 -7.83
C PRO A 219 -31.56 -1.50 -7.48
N ARG A 220 -32.28 -1.00 -6.47
CA ARG A 220 -33.58 -1.52 -6.03
C ARG A 220 -34.79 -0.76 -6.58
N ALA A 221 -34.59 0.32 -7.33
CA ALA A 221 -35.71 1.05 -7.92
C ALA A 221 -36.53 0.17 -8.88
N ASP A 222 -37.82 0.49 -9.02
CA ASP A 222 -38.75 -0.22 -9.90
C ASP A 222 -38.65 0.22 -11.37
N SER A 223 -37.90 1.29 -11.64
CA SER A 223 -37.73 1.82 -12.99
C SER A 223 -36.38 2.48 -13.21
N HIS A 224 -35.88 2.29 -14.43
CA HIS A 224 -34.61 2.82 -14.92
C HIS A 224 -34.75 3.33 -16.35
N VAL A 225 -33.90 4.29 -16.72
CA VAL A 225 -33.80 4.83 -18.08
C VAL A 225 -32.37 4.62 -18.57
N ILE A 226 -32.21 4.13 -19.80
CA ILE A 226 -30.92 4.07 -20.52
C ILE A 226 -31.01 5.06 -21.68
N SER A 227 -30.18 6.09 -21.63
CA SER A 227 -30.00 7.03 -22.74
C SER A 227 -28.93 6.48 -23.69
N MET A 228 -29.27 6.42 -24.96
CA MET A 228 -28.46 5.85 -26.04
C MET A 228 -27.69 6.93 -26.78
N TYR A 229 -26.56 6.56 -27.37
CA TYR A 229 -25.71 7.41 -28.19
C TYR A 229 -25.58 6.80 -29.58
N ARG A 230 -25.56 7.65 -30.60
CA ARG A 230 -25.18 7.22 -31.95
C ARG A 230 -23.73 6.80 -31.95
N CYS A 231 -23.40 5.72 -32.64
CA CYS A 231 -22.03 5.28 -32.77
C CYS A 231 -21.43 5.70 -34.12
N ARG A 232 -20.10 5.79 -34.12
CA ARG A 232 -19.27 6.03 -35.30
C ARG A 232 -18.16 4.98 -35.37
N PRO A 233 -17.59 4.71 -36.56
CA PRO A 233 -16.39 3.89 -36.66
C PRO A 233 -15.24 4.51 -35.85
N PHE A 234 -14.51 3.67 -35.14
CA PHE A 234 -13.30 4.03 -34.42
C PHE A 234 -12.27 2.92 -34.58
N GLU A 235 -11.02 3.26 -34.88
CA GLU A 235 -10.02 2.24 -35.21
C GLU A 235 -9.10 1.93 -34.04
N VAL A 236 -8.80 0.65 -33.81
CA VAL A 236 -7.70 0.22 -32.93
C VAL A 236 -6.56 -0.24 -33.82
N HIS A 237 -5.41 0.42 -33.72
CA HIS A 237 -4.19 0.14 -34.47
C HIS A 237 -3.23 -0.62 -33.57
N LEU A 238 -3.07 -1.91 -33.81
CA LEU A 238 -2.17 -2.77 -33.04
C LEU A 238 -0.84 -2.95 -33.79
N LYS A 239 0.25 -2.55 -33.14
CA LYS A 239 1.60 -2.61 -33.71
C LYS A 239 2.58 -3.19 -32.71
N ASP A 240 3.69 -3.75 -33.19
CA ASP A 240 4.81 -4.11 -32.34
C ASP A 240 5.67 -2.88 -31.97
N ALA A 241 6.65 -3.06 -31.08
CA ALA A 241 7.58 -2.00 -30.69
C ALA A 241 8.43 -1.42 -31.85
N LYS A 242 8.46 -2.08 -33.01
CA LYS A 242 9.12 -1.59 -34.25
C LYS A 242 8.14 -0.86 -35.18
N GLY A 243 6.88 -0.72 -34.78
CA GLY A 243 5.81 -0.11 -35.55
C GLY A 243 5.21 -1.01 -36.64
N GLN A 244 5.54 -2.32 -36.65
CA GLN A 244 4.96 -3.25 -37.62
C GLN A 244 3.55 -3.66 -37.21
N PRO A 245 2.61 -3.74 -38.15
CA PRO A 245 1.24 -4.14 -37.85
C PRO A 245 1.15 -5.59 -37.36
N ILE A 246 0.29 -5.84 -36.36
CA ILE A 246 0.05 -7.19 -35.82
C ILE A 246 -1.34 -7.65 -36.27
N ALA A 247 -1.38 -8.61 -37.19
CA ALA A 247 -2.61 -9.12 -37.79
C ALA A 247 -3.22 -10.32 -37.04
N GLY A 248 -4.54 -10.46 -37.13
CA GLY A 248 -5.29 -11.63 -36.65
C GLY A 248 -5.39 -11.76 -35.14
N VAL A 249 -5.24 -10.66 -34.39
CA VAL A 249 -5.34 -10.63 -32.93
C VAL A 249 -6.76 -10.27 -32.53
N GLU A 250 -7.39 -11.12 -31.71
CA GLU A 250 -8.70 -10.84 -31.11
C GLU A 250 -8.57 -9.83 -29.95
N LEU A 251 -9.48 -8.88 -29.91
CA LEU A 251 -9.47 -7.76 -28.97
C LEU A 251 -10.80 -7.67 -28.21
N GLY A 252 -10.71 -7.36 -26.92
CA GLY A 252 -11.79 -6.76 -26.14
C GLY A 252 -11.77 -5.25 -26.30
N PHE A 253 -12.93 -4.60 -26.25
CA PHE A 253 -13.02 -3.14 -26.30
C PHE A 253 -14.05 -2.62 -25.32
N GLN A 254 -13.74 -1.53 -24.64
CA GLN A 254 -14.69 -0.84 -23.75
C GLN A 254 -14.64 0.65 -24.02
N ALA A 255 -15.82 1.27 -24.02
CA ALA A 255 -15.98 2.72 -24.03
C ALA A 255 -16.74 3.16 -22.77
N ALA A 256 -16.38 4.33 -22.26
CA ALA A 256 -17.03 4.97 -21.13
C ALA A 256 -17.35 6.44 -21.41
N THR A 257 -18.37 6.97 -20.74
CA THR A 257 -18.67 8.40 -20.77
C THR A 257 -17.49 9.23 -20.22
N PRO A 258 -17.36 10.52 -20.57
CA PRO A 258 -16.32 11.37 -20.00
C PRO A 258 -16.49 11.58 -18.48
N PRO A 259 -15.47 12.11 -17.79
CA PRO A 259 -15.56 12.49 -16.39
C PRO A 259 -16.63 13.59 -16.18
N PRO A 260 -17.27 13.67 -15.00
CA PRO A 260 -16.99 12.90 -13.79
C PRO A 260 -17.70 11.53 -13.73
N ASP A 261 -18.53 11.19 -14.71
CA ASP A 261 -19.42 10.03 -14.62
C ASP A 261 -18.73 8.70 -14.96
N SER A 262 -17.88 8.69 -15.98
CA SER A 262 -17.07 7.52 -16.39
C SER A 262 -17.87 6.20 -16.51
N ASN A 263 -19.11 6.21 -16.99
CA ASN A 263 -19.96 5.02 -17.07
C ASN A 263 -19.55 4.11 -18.25
N TYR A 264 -19.25 2.83 -17.99
CA TYR A 264 -19.02 1.86 -19.07
C TYR A 264 -20.32 1.53 -19.81
N LEU A 265 -20.33 1.75 -21.11
CA LEU A 265 -21.49 1.47 -21.97
C LEU A 265 -21.60 -0.03 -22.27
N GLY A 266 -20.49 -0.76 -22.24
CA GLY A 266 -20.40 -2.17 -22.64
C GLY A 266 -20.33 -2.35 -24.15
N THR A 267 -20.36 -3.62 -24.59
CA THR A 267 -20.39 -4.02 -26.01
C THR A 267 -21.49 -5.05 -26.26
N PRO A 268 -21.99 -5.16 -27.51
CA PRO A 268 -22.86 -6.27 -27.92
C PRO A 268 -22.16 -7.62 -27.80
N ASP A 269 -22.92 -8.67 -27.44
CA ASP A 269 -22.36 -10.00 -27.12
C ASP A 269 -21.80 -10.75 -28.34
N ASP A 270 -22.36 -10.50 -29.52
CA ASP A 270 -21.98 -11.10 -30.80
C ASP A 270 -20.89 -10.33 -31.55
N TYR A 271 -20.40 -9.23 -30.94
CA TYR A 271 -19.39 -8.38 -31.57
C TYR A 271 -17.97 -8.90 -31.33
N LYS A 272 -17.39 -9.53 -32.35
CA LYS A 272 -15.98 -9.93 -32.38
C LYS A 272 -15.13 -8.84 -33.03
N LEU A 273 -14.08 -8.42 -32.33
CA LEU A 273 -13.11 -7.44 -32.82
C LEU A 273 -11.78 -8.14 -33.04
N ALA A 274 -11.25 -8.08 -34.27
CA ALA A 274 -9.95 -8.64 -34.61
C ALA A 274 -9.20 -7.74 -35.59
N THR A 275 -7.87 -7.73 -35.50
CA THR A 275 -7.02 -6.94 -36.40
C THR A 275 -6.91 -7.57 -37.78
N ASN A 276 -6.99 -6.73 -38.82
CA ASN A 276 -6.75 -7.13 -40.21
C ASN A 276 -5.23 -7.23 -40.52
N GLN A 277 -4.87 -7.41 -41.79
CA GLN A 277 -3.46 -7.51 -42.22
C GLN A 277 -2.64 -6.24 -41.98
N ASP A 278 -3.31 -5.09 -41.87
CA ASP A 278 -2.69 -3.79 -41.55
C ASP A 278 -2.64 -3.53 -40.03
N GLY A 279 -2.99 -4.53 -39.20
CA GLY A 279 -3.03 -4.39 -37.74
C GLY A 279 -4.20 -3.54 -37.24
N ILE A 280 -5.22 -3.30 -38.07
CA ILE A 280 -6.33 -2.41 -37.75
C ILE A 280 -7.58 -3.23 -37.42
N ALA A 281 -8.23 -2.91 -36.31
CA ALA A 281 -9.54 -3.42 -35.95
C ALA A 281 -10.54 -2.25 -35.86
N THR A 282 -11.65 -2.32 -36.60
CA THR A 282 -12.64 -1.23 -36.65
C THR A 282 -13.79 -1.49 -35.67
N VAL A 283 -13.88 -0.66 -34.63
CA VAL A 283 -14.97 -0.64 -33.64
C VAL A 283 -16.21 0.04 -34.23
N ALA A 284 -17.26 -0.74 -34.48
CA ALA A 284 -18.52 -0.24 -35.04
C ALA A 284 -19.43 0.45 -34.00
N TRP A 285 -19.27 0.08 -32.73
CA TRP A 285 -20.12 0.51 -31.61
C TRP A 285 -19.48 1.58 -30.73
N TYR A 286 -18.53 2.36 -31.27
CA TYR A 286 -17.91 3.43 -30.52
C TYR A 286 -18.85 4.64 -30.41
N PRO A 287 -19.23 5.09 -29.21
CA PRO A 287 -20.20 6.15 -29.04
C PRO A 287 -19.66 7.50 -29.55
N ASP A 288 -20.48 8.24 -30.28
CA ASP A 288 -20.16 9.58 -30.78
C ASP A 288 -20.38 10.61 -29.67
N ILE A 289 -19.47 10.58 -28.69
CA ILE A 289 -19.43 11.48 -27.54
C ILE A 289 -18.04 12.12 -27.50
N GLU A 290 -18.01 13.43 -27.26
CA GLU A 290 -16.76 14.16 -27.04
C GLU A 290 -16.04 13.60 -25.80
N ASP A 291 -14.73 13.39 -25.92
CA ASP A 291 -13.86 12.92 -24.83
C ASP A 291 -14.21 11.58 -24.15
N ALA A 292 -15.05 10.73 -24.77
CA ALA A 292 -15.33 9.38 -24.27
C ALA A 292 -14.07 8.54 -24.00
N HIS A 293 -13.90 8.04 -22.78
CA HIS A 293 -12.76 7.17 -22.48
C HIS A 293 -12.89 5.82 -23.19
N CYS A 294 -11.78 5.24 -23.60
CA CYS A 294 -11.77 3.91 -24.19
C CYS A 294 -10.46 3.20 -23.90
N TYR A 295 -10.52 1.87 -23.93
CA TYR A 295 -9.34 1.03 -23.93
C TYR A 295 -9.64 -0.28 -24.69
N ALA A 296 -8.57 -0.92 -25.16
CA ALA A 296 -8.62 -2.24 -25.75
C ALA A 296 -7.89 -3.23 -24.85
N GLU A 297 -8.37 -4.47 -24.84
CA GLU A 297 -7.72 -5.62 -24.20
C GLU A 297 -7.29 -6.58 -25.31
N ILE A 298 -6.12 -7.19 -25.19
CA ILE A 298 -5.70 -8.26 -26.09
C ILE A 298 -6.19 -9.59 -25.50
N LEU A 299 -6.99 -10.33 -26.26
CA LEU A 299 -7.52 -11.64 -25.85
C LEU A 299 -6.62 -12.80 -26.28
N ASP A 300 -5.57 -12.51 -27.05
CA ASP A 300 -4.57 -13.45 -27.52
C ASP A 300 -3.36 -13.48 -26.57
N ASN A 301 -3.17 -14.60 -25.87
CA ASN A 301 -2.11 -14.77 -24.87
C ASN A 301 -0.68 -14.72 -25.44
N ARG A 302 -0.50 -14.65 -26.76
CA ARG A 302 0.82 -14.49 -27.40
C ARG A 302 1.32 -13.06 -27.35
N TRP A 303 0.48 -12.11 -26.98
CA TRP A 303 0.76 -10.68 -27.01
C TRP A 303 0.36 -9.99 -25.71
N VAL A 304 1.12 -8.97 -25.36
CA VAL A 304 0.95 -8.20 -24.12
C VAL A 304 1.03 -6.72 -24.48
N ILE A 305 0.11 -5.91 -23.95
CA ILE A 305 0.10 -4.46 -24.19
C ILE A 305 1.29 -3.83 -23.47
N GLU A 306 2.14 -3.12 -24.21
CA GLU A 306 3.21 -2.28 -23.66
C GLU A 306 2.68 -0.89 -23.35
N SER A 307 1.99 -0.28 -24.32
CA SER A 307 1.39 1.04 -24.17
C SER A 307 0.18 1.23 -25.07
N SER A 308 -0.66 2.20 -24.71
CA SER A 308 -1.78 2.60 -25.55
C SER A 308 -1.96 4.11 -25.51
N GLN A 309 -2.17 4.73 -26.67
CA GLN A 309 -2.39 6.16 -26.81
C GLN A 309 -3.68 6.45 -27.57
N ARG A 310 -4.59 7.18 -26.94
CA ARG A 310 -5.85 7.61 -27.55
C ARG A 310 -5.62 8.82 -28.46
N GLY A 311 -6.02 8.70 -29.71
CA GLY A 311 -6.21 9.81 -30.65
C GLY A 311 -7.70 10.17 -30.83
N LYS A 312 -7.99 11.10 -31.75
CA LYS A 312 -9.36 11.58 -32.01
C LYS A 312 -10.31 10.49 -32.56
N ASP A 313 -9.81 9.71 -33.51
CA ASP A 313 -10.58 8.72 -34.27
C ASP A 313 -9.97 7.31 -34.23
N LYS A 314 -8.92 7.14 -33.42
CA LYS A 314 -8.22 5.87 -33.27
C LYS A 314 -7.58 5.71 -31.90
N LEU A 315 -7.31 4.46 -31.52
CA LEU A 315 -6.47 4.06 -30.40
C LEU A 315 -5.23 3.35 -30.96
N GLU A 316 -4.06 3.90 -30.70
CA GLU A 316 -2.78 3.25 -31.04
C GLU A 316 -2.38 2.36 -29.87
N VAL A 317 -2.12 1.08 -30.12
CA VAL A 317 -1.71 0.09 -29.13
C VAL A 317 -0.40 -0.52 -29.57
N ILE A 318 0.62 -0.39 -28.72
CA ILE A 318 1.92 -1.06 -28.89
C ILE A 318 1.89 -2.32 -28.03
N ALA A 319 2.21 -3.46 -28.64
CA ALA A 319 2.24 -4.75 -27.97
C ALA A 319 3.55 -5.50 -28.21
N ASN A 320 3.99 -6.23 -27.20
CA ASN A 320 5.13 -7.12 -27.26
C ASN A 320 4.67 -8.57 -27.32
N ARG A 321 5.53 -9.44 -27.86
CA ARG A 321 5.31 -10.87 -27.70
C ARG A 321 5.43 -11.24 -26.23
N ALA A 322 4.49 -12.04 -25.77
CA ALA A 322 4.53 -12.62 -24.43
C ALA A 322 5.83 -13.43 -24.25
N VAL A 323 6.41 -13.31 -23.06
CA VAL A 323 7.59 -14.06 -22.64
C VAL A 323 7.23 -15.54 -22.59
N GLU A 324 8.16 -16.39 -23.04
CA GLU A 324 8.00 -17.83 -22.92
C GLU A 324 8.05 -18.25 -21.44
N ARG A 325 6.88 -18.57 -20.88
CA ARG A 325 6.72 -19.02 -19.50
C ARG A 325 7.31 -20.42 -19.30
N LYS A 326 7.78 -20.68 -18.08
CA LYS A 326 8.34 -21.97 -17.67
C LYS A 326 7.40 -22.67 -16.70
N LYS A 327 7.27 -23.98 -16.88
CA LYS A 327 6.41 -24.79 -16.02
C LYS A 327 7.05 -25.01 -14.65
N LEU A 328 6.37 -24.51 -13.63
CA LEU A 328 6.58 -24.82 -12.22
C LEU A 328 5.79 -26.07 -11.84
N THR A 329 6.35 -26.87 -10.93
CA THR A 329 5.63 -27.94 -10.24
C THR A 329 5.78 -27.70 -8.74
N GLY A 330 4.68 -27.77 -7.99
CA GLY A 330 4.70 -27.68 -6.53
C GLY A 330 3.87 -28.79 -5.88
N HIS A 331 3.90 -28.83 -4.55
CA HIS A 331 3.23 -29.87 -3.77
C HIS A 331 2.47 -29.28 -2.57
N VAL A 332 1.19 -29.61 -2.45
CA VAL A 332 0.41 -29.44 -1.23
C VAL A 332 0.58 -30.69 -0.36
N ILE A 333 0.97 -30.51 0.91
CA ILE A 333 1.30 -31.60 1.84
C ILE A 333 0.26 -31.60 2.97
N GLY A 334 -0.48 -32.70 3.09
CA GLY A 334 -1.62 -32.80 4.00
C GLY A 334 -1.33 -33.35 5.40
N ASP A 335 -0.20 -34.02 5.61
CA ASP A 335 0.14 -34.76 6.85
C ASP A 335 -1.04 -35.59 7.40
N GLY A 336 -1.39 -36.67 6.69
CA GLY A 336 -2.55 -37.53 7.01
C GLY A 336 -3.91 -36.99 6.57
N LYS A 337 -3.93 -35.91 5.77
CA LYS A 337 -5.14 -35.34 5.15
C LYS A 337 -5.01 -35.42 3.63
N PHE A 338 -6.16 -35.61 2.96
CA PHE A 338 -6.21 -35.62 1.51
C PHE A 338 -5.79 -34.26 0.94
N ALA A 339 -4.69 -34.24 0.17
CA ALA A 339 -4.04 -33.03 -0.34
C ALA A 339 -4.51 -32.59 -1.74
N GLY A 340 -5.49 -33.28 -2.32
CA GLY A 340 -6.01 -32.98 -3.65
C GLY A 340 -7.16 -31.97 -3.68
N GLY A 341 -7.29 -31.28 -4.82
CA GLY A 341 -8.37 -30.36 -5.12
C GLY A 341 -8.23 -28.95 -4.53
N PHE A 342 -7.06 -28.58 -3.99
CA PHE A 342 -6.84 -27.24 -3.45
C PHE A 342 -6.46 -26.26 -4.55
N SER A 343 -7.07 -25.07 -4.53
CA SER A 343 -6.64 -23.95 -5.38
C SER A 343 -5.35 -23.36 -4.81
N VAL A 344 -4.33 -23.27 -5.64
CA VAL A 344 -3.05 -22.62 -5.36
C VAL A 344 -2.94 -21.39 -6.25
N LYS A 345 -2.61 -20.26 -5.64
CA LYS A 345 -2.39 -18.99 -6.32
C LYS A 345 -0.94 -18.57 -6.14
N LEU A 346 -0.38 -18.04 -7.22
CA LEU A 346 0.96 -17.50 -7.27
C LEU A 346 0.87 -16.06 -7.75
N GLY A 347 1.55 -15.15 -7.05
CA GLY A 347 1.59 -13.73 -7.37
C GLY A 347 3.02 -13.20 -7.44
N SER A 348 3.32 -12.38 -8.45
CA SER A 348 4.61 -11.70 -8.62
C SER A 348 4.39 -10.23 -8.98
N PHE A 349 5.17 -9.33 -8.38
CA PHE A 349 5.23 -7.93 -8.80
C PHE A 349 6.01 -7.73 -10.09
N GLN A 350 6.83 -8.71 -10.49
CA GLN A 350 7.49 -8.76 -11.78
C GLN A 350 6.50 -9.31 -12.79
N ALA A 351 5.91 -8.43 -13.60
CA ALA A 351 4.93 -8.76 -14.62
C ALA A 351 5.37 -8.25 -16.00
N GLU A 352 4.77 -8.78 -17.06
CA GLU A 352 5.06 -8.37 -18.44
C GLU A 352 4.50 -6.98 -18.79
N GLN A 353 3.67 -6.40 -17.91
CA GLN A 353 3.11 -5.06 -18.04
C GLN A 353 3.48 -4.23 -16.81
N GLU A 354 4.00 -3.03 -17.04
CA GLU A 354 4.32 -2.09 -15.96
C GLU A 354 3.06 -1.79 -15.12
N GLY A 355 3.24 -1.77 -13.79
CA GLY A 355 2.14 -1.51 -12.85
C GLY A 355 1.11 -2.63 -12.71
N ARG A 356 1.37 -3.82 -13.26
CA ARG A 356 0.54 -5.03 -13.06
C ARG A 356 1.23 -6.04 -12.15
N VAL A 357 0.43 -6.90 -11.53
CA VAL A 357 0.87 -8.08 -10.79
C VAL A 357 0.59 -9.29 -11.66
N ASP A 358 1.56 -10.19 -11.82
CA ASP A 358 1.35 -11.46 -12.51
C ASP A 358 0.72 -12.45 -11.54
N PHE A 359 -0.51 -12.87 -11.84
CA PHE A 359 -1.19 -13.92 -11.08
C PHE A 359 -1.39 -15.16 -11.93
N VAL A 360 -0.95 -16.30 -11.41
CA VAL A 360 -1.23 -17.62 -11.98
C VAL A 360 -1.83 -18.55 -10.94
N TYR A 361 -2.57 -19.53 -11.40
CA TYR A 361 -3.42 -20.34 -10.54
C TYR A 361 -3.42 -21.80 -11.01
N SER A 362 -3.56 -22.73 -10.07
CA SER A 362 -3.63 -24.16 -10.36
C SER A 362 -4.36 -24.90 -9.25
N PHE A 363 -5.00 -26.02 -9.56
CA PHE A 363 -5.53 -26.96 -8.57
C PHE A 363 -4.57 -28.13 -8.38
N SER A 364 -4.43 -28.59 -7.13
CA SER A 364 -3.68 -29.82 -6.81
C SER A 364 -4.42 -31.08 -7.26
N ASP A 365 -3.70 -32.04 -7.81
CA ASP A 365 -4.21 -33.37 -8.15
C ASP A 365 -4.35 -34.27 -6.91
N ALA A 366 -4.79 -35.52 -7.09
CA ALA A 366 -4.99 -36.46 -5.99
C ALA A 366 -3.73 -36.77 -5.18
N ASP A 367 -2.53 -36.58 -5.74
CA ASP A 367 -1.25 -36.76 -5.04
C ASP A 367 -0.81 -35.46 -4.33
N GLY A 368 -1.59 -34.38 -4.42
CA GLY A 368 -1.26 -33.05 -3.93
C GLY A 368 -0.40 -32.21 -4.89
N LYS A 369 -0.12 -32.69 -6.11
CA LYS A 369 0.78 -31.98 -7.04
C LYS A 369 0.01 -30.96 -7.86
N PHE A 370 0.61 -29.80 -8.08
CA PHE A 370 0.07 -28.76 -8.96
C PHE A 370 1.14 -28.25 -9.92
N SER A 371 0.71 -27.60 -11.00
CA SER A 371 1.63 -26.97 -11.95
C SER A 371 1.05 -25.69 -12.53
N ALA A 372 1.90 -24.68 -12.71
CA ALA A 372 1.54 -23.40 -13.30
C ALA A 372 2.67 -22.92 -14.23
N ASP A 373 2.33 -22.15 -15.25
CA ASP A 373 3.30 -21.53 -16.15
C ASP A 373 3.65 -20.13 -15.66
N VAL A 374 4.89 -19.97 -15.21
CA VAL A 374 5.41 -18.78 -14.53
C VAL A 374 6.45 -18.07 -15.39
N LEU A 375 6.65 -16.78 -15.13
CA LEU A 375 7.72 -16.01 -15.75
C LEU A 375 9.08 -16.52 -15.23
N PRO A 376 10.09 -16.67 -16.10
CA PRO A 376 11.45 -16.96 -15.66
C PRO A 376 11.99 -15.78 -14.83
N ASP A 377 12.86 -16.07 -13.86
CA ASP A 377 13.55 -15.10 -12.98
C ASP A 377 12.65 -14.22 -12.09
N ALA A 378 11.33 -14.37 -12.18
CA ALA A 378 10.38 -13.70 -11.31
C ALA A 378 10.27 -14.41 -9.95
N THR A 379 10.19 -13.62 -8.88
CA THR A 379 9.92 -14.12 -7.52
C THR A 379 8.41 -14.17 -7.31
N TYR A 380 7.89 -15.36 -7.05
CA TYR A 380 6.47 -15.57 -6.80
C TYR A 380 6.23 -15.85 -5.33
N ALA A 381 5.28 -15.13 -4.73
CA ALA A 381 4.61 -15.55 -3.51
C ALA A 381 3.53 -16.58 -3.85
N VAL A 382 3.52 -17.71 -3.14
CA VAL A 382 2.67 -18.87 -3.40
C VAL A 382 1.81 -19.15 -2.16
N PHE A 383 0.50 -19.23 -2.36
CA PHE A 383 -0.47 -19.37 -1.28
C PHE A 383 -1.65 -20.26 -1.66
N LEU A 384 -2.26 -20.84 -0.63
CA LEU A 384 -3.41 -21.74 -0.76
C LEU A 384 -4.72 -20.96 -0.60
N GLU A 385 -5.67 -21.21 -1.50
CA GLU A 385 -7.00 -20.61 -1.50
C GLU A 385 -8.07 -21.69 -1.19
N ASP A 386 -8.54 -21.75 0.05
CA ASP A 386 -9.66 -22.60 0.49
C ASP A 386 -10.42 -21.93 1.65
N ASP A 387 -11.73 -22.18 1.76
CA ASP A 387 -12.57 -21.57 2.81
C ASP A 387 -12.25 -22.08 4.23
N LYS A 388 -11.65 -23.27 4.36
CA LYS A 388 -11.39 -23.94 5.66
C LYS A 388 -9.92 -24.21 5.93
N TRP A 389 -9.19 -24.61 4.89
CA TRP A 389 -7.79 -24.98 5.00
C TRP A 389 -6.90 -23.82 4.60
N VAL A 390 -5.75 -23.76 5.25
CA VAL A 390 -4.76 -22.71 5.03
C VAL A 390 -3.37 -23.33 4.97
N ALA A 391 -2.45 -22.62 4.35
CA ALA A 391 -1.02 -22.89 4.40
C ALA A 391 -0.31 -21.55 4.55
N ASN A 392 0.84 -21.54 5.21
CA ASN A 392 1.69 -20.36 5.22
C ASN A 392 2.14 -20.07 3.77
N ALA A 393 2.18 -18.80 3.41
CA ALA A 393 2.72 -18.41 2.13
C ALA A 393 4.23 -18.70 2.07
N VAL A 394 4.72 -19.00 0.87
CA VAL A 394 6.14 -19.16 0.57
C VAL A 394 6.49 -18.33 -0.64
N ASP A 395 7.68 -17.74 -0.67
CA ASP A 395 8.20 -17.05 -1.85
C ASP A 395 9.48 -17.70 -2.36
N LEU A 396 9.63 -17.71 -3.69
CA LEU A 396 10.78 -18.30 -4.37
C LEU A 396 10.87 -17.78 -5.81
N ILE A 397 12.03 -17.98 -6.43
CA ILE A 397 12.19 -17.92 -7.89
C ILE A 397 11.93 -19.34 -8.44
N PRO A 398 10.81 -19.61 -9.11
CA PRO A 398 10.48 -20.96 -9.56
C PRO A 398 11.46 -21.51 -10.62
N PHE A 399 11.95 -20.62 -11.48
CA PHE A 399 12.88 -20.95 -12.54
C PHE A 399 13.94 -19.85 -12.67
N ASP A 400 15.19 -20.19 -12.38
CA ASP A 400 16.34 -19.31 -12.57
C ASP A 400 16.95 -19.60 -13.96
N SER A 401 16.88 -18.63 -14.85
CA SER A 401 17.36 -18.76 -16.23
C SER A 401 18.88 -18.78 -16.32
N LYS A 402 19.61 -18.22 -15.35
CA LYS A 402 21.08 -18.20 -15.32
C LYS A 402 21.64 -19.56 -14.94
N THR A 403 21.05 -20.21 -13.95
CA THR A 403 21.51 -21.52 -13.45
C THR A 403 20.77 -22.70 -14.09
N GLY A 404 19.59 -22.46 -14.67
CA GLY A 404 18.65 -23.49 -15.12
C GLY A 404 17.96 -24.22 -13.95
N GLN A 405 18.15 -23.75 -12.71
CA GLN A 405 17.59 -24.36 -11.52
C GLN A 405 16.06 -24.23 -11.50
N ARG A 406 15.39 -25.29 -11.05
CA ARG A 406 13.94 -25.34 -10.82
C ARG A 406 13.67 -25.52 -9.34
N ASN A 407 12.99 -24.56 -8.74
CA ASN A 407 12.63 -24.59 -7.32
C ASN A 407 11.14 -24.90 -7.21
N SER A 408 10.78 -25.85 -6.35
CA SER A 408 9.40 -26.34 -6.20
C SER A 408 8.86 -25.92 -4.83
N PRO A 409 7.73 -25.19 -4.75
CA PRO A 409 7.13 -24.83 -3.47
C PRO A 409 6.43 -26.02 -2.81
N GLU A 410 6.53 -26.09 -1.48
CA GLU A 410 5.80 -27.01 -0.63
C GLU A 410 4.86 -26.24 0.29
N LEU A 411 3.56 -26.57 0.26
CA LEU A 411 2.53 -25.92 1.06
C LEU A 411 1.96 -26.90 2.08
N PHE A 412 2.20 -26.66 3.36
CA PHE A 412 1.75 -27.53 4.45
C PHE A 412 0.35 -27.16 4.91
N LEU A 413 -0.60 -28.09 4.78
CA LEU A 413 -2.00 -27.86 5.11
C LEU A 413 -2.25 -27.85 6.63
N SER A 414 -2.87 -26.78 7.08
CA SER A 414 -3.41 -26.65 8.42
C SER A 414 -4.86 -26.17 8.38
N TYR A 415 -5.60 -26.44 9.45
CA TYR A 415 -6.94 -25.87 9.60
C TYR A 415 -6.81 -24.41 10.00
N GLY A 416 -7.57 -23.52 9.34
CA GLY A 416 -7.49 -22.10 9.61
C GLY A 416 -7.95 -21.73 11.02
N ILE A 417 -7.50 -20.56 11.46
CA ILE A 417 -7.81 -19.97 12.76
C ILE A 417 -9.06 -19.10 12.59
N PRO A 418 -10.10 -19.25 13.44
CA PRO A 418 -11.29 -18.42 13.39
C PRO A 418 -10.96 -16.95 13.62
N VAL A 419 -11.46 -16.10 12.72
CA VAL A 419 -11.41 -14.64 12.85
C VAL A 419 -12.82 -14.09 12.73
N ARG A 420 -13.16 -13.17 13.64
CA ARG A 420 -14.44 -12.46 13.63
C ARG A 420 -14.23 -10.99 13.30
N ILE A 421 -14.91 -10.50 12.28
CA ILE A 421 -14.91 -9.07 11.91
C ILE A 421 -16.30 -8.53 12.21
N THR A 422 -16.38 -7.45 12.97
CA THR A 422 -17.65 -6.82 13.37
C THR A 422 -17.73 -5.40 12.83
N LEU A 423 -18.85 -5.08 12.18
CA LEU A 423 -19.14 -3.79 11.58
C LEU A 423 -20.31 -3.12 12.31
N THR A 424 -20.05 -1.97 12.90
CA THR A 424 -21.05 -1.23 13.70
C THR A 424 -21.07 0.25 13.34
N GLN A 425 -22.16 0.93 13.65
CA GLN A 425 -22.31 2.38 13.48
C GLN A 425 -23.03 3.05 14.65
N GLY A 426 -22.72 4.33 14.87
CA GLY A 426 -23.39 5.18 15.85
C GLY A 426 -23.03 4.86 17.29
N SER A 427 -23.45 5.73 18.22
CA SER A 427 -23.10 5.58 19.65
C SER A 427 -23.67 4.33 20.33
N ASP A 428 -24.70 3.72 19.75
CA ASP A 428 -25.35 2.50 20.22
C ASP A 428 -24.85 1.23 19.51
N LEU A 429 -23.81 1.34 18.67
CA LEU A 429 -23.15 0.23 17.99
C LEU A 429 -24.12 -0.62 17.14
N LYS A 430 -25.05 0.03 16.43
CA LYS A 430 -25.96 -0.67 15.51
C LYS A 430 -25.16 -1.48 14.48
N PRO A 431 -25.53 -2.74 14.22
CA PRO A 431 -24.92 -3.53 13.14
C PRO A 431 -25.03 -2.88 11.76
N ILE A 432 -23.97 -2.99 10.95
CA ILE A 432 -24.01 -2.64 9.52
C ILE A 432 -24.15 -3.92 8.70
N SER A 433 -25.39 -4.27 8.33
CA SER A 433 -25.68 -5.44 7.48
C SER A 433 -25.31 -5.22 6.01
N GLY A 434 -24.82 -6.26 5.35
CA GLY A 434 -24.61 -6.30 3.90
C GLY A 434 -23.51 -5.37 3.39
N ALA A 435 -22.64 -4.89 4.29
CA ALA A 435 -21.44 -4.14 3.93
C ALA A 435 -20.40 -5.07 3.31
N TRP A 436 -19.81 -4.64 2.18
CA TRP A 436 -18.74 -5.35 1.49
C TRP A 436 -17.40 -5.05 2.15
N VAL A 437 -16.68 -6.11 2.54
CA VAL A 437 -15.39 -6.01 3.23
C VAL A 437 -14.35 -6.78 2.42
N ASN A 438 -13.27 -6.09 2.06
CA ASN A 438 -12.06 -6.68 1.51
C ASN A 438 -11.20 -7.19 2.65
N ILE A 439 -10.68 -8.40 2.51
CA ILE A 439 -9.86 -9.04 3.53
C ILE A 439 -8.61 -9.55 2.83
N ALA A 440 -7.44 -9.16 3.33
CA ALA A 440 -6.16 -9.51 2.76
C ALA A 440 -5.19 -9.92 3.84
N SER A 441 -4.40 -10.96 3.58
CA SER A 441 -3.19 -11.22 4.33
C SER A 441 -1.96 -10.59 3.70
N ASP A 442 -0.93 -10.43 4.52
CA ASP A 442 0.25 -9.61 4.23
C ASP A 442 1.53 -10.49 4.29
N HIS A 443 1.82 -11.24 3.21
CA HIS A 443 3.11 -11.94 3.06
C HIS A 443 4.11 -11.04 2.33
N SER A 444 5.02 -10.46 3.11
CA SER A 444 6.08 -9.57 2.62
C SER A 444 7.26 -10.38 2.08
N PHE A 445 7.74 -10.02 0.89
CA PHE A 445 8.91 -10.64 0.26
C PHE A 445 9.71 -9.62 -0.56
N THR A 446 10.94 -10.00 -0.92
CA THR A 446 11.85 -9.18 -1.74
C THR A 446 12.15 -9.84 -3.06
N TRP A 447 12.38 -9.05 -4.11
CA TRP A 447 12.81 -9.54 -5.42
C TRP A 447 13.90 -8.66 -6.00
N LEU A 448 14.58 -9.17 -7.04
CA LEU A 448 15.56 -8.41 -7.81
C LEU A 448 14.92 -7.94 -9.11
N GLU A 449 15.00 -6.64 -9.39
CA GLU A 449 14.50 -6.04 -10.63
C GLU A 449 15.47 -4.95 -11.06
N ASP A 450 15.95 -5.03 -12.30
CA ASP A 450 16.96 -4.13 -12.86
C ASP A 450 18.21 -3.95 -11.99
N GLY A 451 18.64 -5.05 -11.35
CA GLY A 451 19.80 -5.04 -10.43
C GLY A 451 19.53 -4.39 -9.07
N GLN A 452 18.29 -3.99 -8.78
CA GLN A 452 17.91 -3.41 -7.50
C GLN A 452 17.03 -4.37 -6.70
N THR A 453 17.29 -4.50 -5.40
CA THR A 453 16.37 -5.18 -4.49
C THR A 453 15.13 -4.31 -4.29
N ARG A 454 13.98 -4.89 -4.58
CA ARG A 454 12.66 -4.34 -4.31
C ARG A 454 11.98 -5.16 -3.21
N SER A 455 10.95 -4.58 -2.60
CA SER A 455 10.15 -5.23 -1.55
C SER A 455 8.69 -4.88 -1.71
N GLY A 456 7.81 -5.80 -1.31
CA GLY A 456 6.37 -5.64 -1.41
C GLY A 456 5.67 -6.78 -0.71
N SER A 457 4.34 -6.78 -0.75
CA SER A 457 3.53 -7.81 -0.10
C SER A 457 2.38 -8.28 -0.98
N LEU A 458 2.21 -9.60 -1.04
CA LEU A 458 1.07 -10.26 -1.65
C LEU A 458 0.59 -11.33 -0.68
N GLY A 459 -0.70 -11.61 -0.66
CA GLY A 459 -1.21 -12.67 0.21
C GLY A 459 -2.56 -13.16 -0.24
N ARG A 460 -3.18 -13.99 0.62
CA ARG A 460 -4.55 -14.44 0.42
C ARG A 460 -5.44 -13.20 0.45
N ASN A 461 -6.16 -12.95 -0.63
CA ASN A 461 -7.10 -11.85 -0.69
C ASN A 461 -8.48 -12.37 -1.06
N GLY A 462 -9.48 -11.74 -0.48
CA GLY A 462 -10.87 -12.10 -0.69
C GLY A 462 -11.77 -10.94 -0.30
N SER A 463 -13.05 -11.13 -0.54
CA SER A 463 -14.04 -10.21 -0.03
C SER A 463 -15.32 -10.94 0.29
N THR A 464 -16.05 -10.43 1.27
CA THR A 464 -17.32 -11.00 1.69
C THR A 464 -18.22 -9.92 2.28
N PHE A 465 -19.43 -10.31 2.64
CA PHE A 465 -20.45 -9.42 3.16
C PHE A 465 -20.73 -9.70 4.63
N ALA A 466 -20.90 -8.63 5.40
CA ALA A 466 -21.43 -8.73 6.75
C ALA A 466 -22.87 -9.28 6.73
N ASN A 467 -23.17 -10.19 7.65
CA ASN A 467 -24.53 -10.70 7.85
C ASN A 467 -25.46 -9.64 8.50
N ASP A 468 -26.68 -10.02 8.85
CA ASP A 468 -27.66 -9.09 9.44
C ASP A 468 -27.26 -8.55 10.82
N GLU A 469 -26.39 -9.28 11.52
CA GLU A 469 -25.75 -8.86 12.77
C GLU A 469 -24.46 -8.05 12.56
N GLY A 470 -24.11 -7.70 11.31
CA GLY A 470 -22.91 -6.92 11.00
C GLY A 470 -21.62 -7.71 11.20
N VAL A 471 -21.68 -9.04 11.16
CA VAL A 471 -20.55 -9.94 11.45
C VAL A 471 -20.10 -10.68 10.20
N ILE A 472 -18.79 -10.86 10.09
CA ILE A 472 -18.13 -11.79 9.16
C ILE A 472 -17.33 -12.78 10.01
N GLU A 473 -17.50 -14.06 9.73
CA GLU A 473 -16.68 -15.13 10.29
C GLU A 473 -15.89 -15.80 9.16
N MET A 474 -14.59 -16.01 9.38
CA MET A 474 -13.73 -16.66 8.41
C MET A 474 -12.58 -17.42 9.08
N LEU A 475 -11.84 -18.15 8.27
CA LEU A 475 -10.67 -18.91 8.69
C LEU A 475 -9.41 -18.36 7.99
N ALA A 476 -8.41 -17.98 8.78
CA ALA A 476 -7.15 -17.38 8.32
C ALA A 476 -5.94 -18.18 8.83
N PRO A 477 -4.77 -18.14 8.15
CA PRO A 477 -3.53 -18.65 8.71
C PRO A 477 -3.00 -17.74 9.82
N GLU A 478 -1.95 -18.19 10.50
CA GLU A 478 -1.26 -17.47 11.58
C GLU A 478 -0.33 -16.41 10.98
N GLU A 479 -0.91 -15.32 10.50
CA GLU A 479 -0.22 -14.20 9.88
C GLU A 479 -0.97 -12.88 10.12
N LYS A 480 -0.41 -11.76 9.65
CA LYS A 480 -1.07 -10.47 9.70
C LYS A 480 -2.24 -10.44 8.70
N LEU A 481 -3.42 -10.07 9.18
CA LEU A 481 -4.65 -9.96 8.42
C LEU A 481 -5.18 -8.53 8.49
N GLU A 482 -5.55 -7.97 7.34
CA GLU A 482 -6.19 -6.66 7.21
C GLU A 482 -7.62 -6.83 6.69
N ALA A 483 -8.55 -6.09 7.28
CA ALA A 483 -9.92 -5.97 6.79
C ALA A 483 -10.25 -4.50 6.50
N SER A 484 -10.80 -4.26 5.32
CA SER A 484 -11.09 -2.94 4.77
C SER A 484 -12.51 -2.86 4.23
N VAL A 485 -13.32 -1.95 4.76
CA VAL A 485 -14.68 -1.69 4.30
C VAL A 485 -14.72 -0.44 3.43
N TYR A 486 -15.44 -0.51 2.31
CA TYR A 486 -15.60 0.59 1.37
C TYR A 486 -17.08 0.84 1.08
N LEU A 487 -17.69 1.76 1.83
CA LEU A 487 -19.01 2.29 1.54
C LEU A 487 -18.89 3.64 0.81
N THR A 488 -20.00 4.11 0.24
CA THR A 488 -20.05 5.37 -0.52
C THR A 488 -19.60 6.56 0.32
N ASP A 489 -19.89 6.56 1.62
CA ASP A 489 -19.70 7.67 2.54
C ASP A 489 -18.86 7.30 3.78
N TRP A 490 -18.27 6.10 3.80
CA TRP A 490 -17.45 5.62 4.91
C TRP A 490 -16.41 4.60 4.43
N ARG A 491 -15.18 4.74 4.91
CA ARG A 491 -14.11 3.76 4.74
C ARG A 491 -13.40 3.55 6.06
N ALA A 492 -13.09 2.30 6.37
CA ALA A 492 -12.28 1.96 7.53
C ALA A 492 -11.43 0.73 7.24
N THR A 493 -10.25 0.69 7.84
CA THR A 493 -9.28 -0.38 7.70
C THR A 493 -8.70 -0.69 9.07
N GLN A 494 -8.57 -1.97 9.39
CA GLN A 494 -7.91 -2.43 10.60
C GLN A 494 -7.17 -3.74 10.32
N SER A 495 -6.04 -3.94 11.00
CA SER A 495 -5.28 -5.19 10.93
C SER A 495 -5.05 -5.82 12.31
N ILE A 496 -4.84 -7.13 12.32
CA ILE A 496 -4.46 -7.93 13.49
C ILE A 496 -3.38 -8.94 13.11
N ASP A 497 -2.56 -9.37 14.07
CA ASP A 497 -1.77 -10.59 13.94
C ASP A 497 -2.63 -11.77 14.40
N VAL A 498 -3.01 -12.65 13.47
CA VAL A 498 -3.85 -13.82 13.78
C VAL A 498 -3.01 -14.85 14.54
N ARG A 499 -3.48 -15.29 15.71
CA ARG A 499 -2.76 -16.24 16.59
C ARG A 499 -3.62 -17.40 17.05
N ARG A 500 -3.01 -18.59 17.12
CA ARG A 500 -3.72 -19.79 17.55
C ARG A 500 -4.03 -19.75 19.04
N GLY A 501 -5.29 -19.98 19.40
CA GLY A 501 -5.75 -20.03 20.80
C GLY A 501 -6.06 -18.67 21.41
N GLU A 502 -5.92 -17.58 20.66
CA GLU A 502 -6.33 -16.23 21.07
C GLU A 502 -7.70 -15.85 20.47
N SER A 503 -8.29 -14.77 20.98
CA SER A 503 -9.51 -14.18 20.41
C SER A 503 -9.13 -13.24 19.27
N ASN A 504 -9.29 -13.70 18.03
CA ASN A 504 -8.94 -12.93 16.83
C ASN A 504 -10.15 -12.10 16.36
N GLU A 505 -10.21 -10.84 16.75
CA GLU A 505 -11.32 -9.94 16.44
C GLU A 505 -10.86 -8.63 15.76
N ILE A 506 -11.57 -8.25 14.70
CA ILE A 506 -11.46 -6.94 14.04
C ILE A 506 -12.77 -6.17 14.27
N GLN A 507 -12.68 -4.90 14.64
CA GLN A 507 -13.85 -4.04 14.90
C GLN A 507 -13.78 -2.79 14.03
N LEU A 508 -14.55 -2.79 12.94
CA LEU A 508 -14.72 -1.63 12.07
C LEU A 508 -15.94 -0.84 12.54
N HIS A 509 -15.73 0.34 13.10
CA HIS A 509 -16.80 1.14 13.70
C HIS A 509 -16.96 2.51 13.02
N ARG A 510 -18.15 2.79 12.51
CA ARG A 510 -18.53 4.11 11.98
C ARG A 510 -19.09 4.98 13.11
N LYS A 511 -18.35 5.98 13.54
CA LYS A 511 -18.75 6.82 14.69
C LYS A 511 -20.10 7.55 14.51
N VAL A 512 -20.44 7.95 13.29
CA VAL A 512 -21.63 8.75 12.97
C VAL A 512 -22.51 7.97 11.99
N ASP A 513 -23.67 7.49 12.44
CA ASP A 513 -24.62 6.70 11.63
C ASP A 513 -25.54 7.59 10.77
N GLU A 514 -26.06 8.66 11.36
CA GLU A 514 -26.91 9.66 10.71
C GLU A 514 -26.19 11.00 10.54
N ALA A 515 -26.53 11.73 9.47
CA ALA A 515 -25.91 13.02 9.21
C ALA A 515 -26.23 14.02 10.34
N VAL A 516 -25.20 14.49 11.02
CA VAL A 516 -25.29 15.46 12.12
C VAL A 516 -25.27 16.87 11.54
N GLU A 517 -26.14 17.74 12.07
CA GLU A 517 -26.11 19.16 11.74
C GLU A 517 -24.93 19.83 12.44
N VAL A 518 -24.08 20.51 11.67
CA VAL A 518 -23.00 21.35 12.19
C VAL A 518 -23.36 22.80 11.88
N THR A 519 -23.37 23.62 12.91
CA THR A 519 -23.57 25.07 12.80
C THR A 519 -22.27 25.79 13.12
N GLY A 520 -22.09 26.97 12.55
CA GLY A 520 -20.97 27.81 12.92
C GLY A 520 -21.19 29.26 12.55
N ARG A 521 -20.27 30.10 13.02
CA ARG A 521 -20.26 31.54 12.75
C ARG A 521 -18.84 32.06 12.56
N ILE A 522 -18.72 33.07 11.73
CA ILE A 522 -17.49 33.82 11.51
C ILE A 522 -17.36 34.88 12.61
N VAL A 523 -16.17 34.96 13.20
CA VAL A 523 -15.85 35.95 14.24
C VAL A 523 -14.80 36.91 13.66
N PRO A 524 -15.06 38.23 13.65
CA PRO A 524 -14.10 39.19 13.10
C PRO A 524 -12.89 39.35 14.01
N TRP A 525 -11.72 39.73 13.46
CA TRP A 525 -10.48 39.95 14.23
C TRP A 525 -10.65 41.00 15.34
N LYS A 526 -11.37 42.07 15.03
CA LYS A 526 -11.76 43.14 15.96
C LYS A 526 -13.25 43.42 15.84
N GLU A 527 -13.90 43.79 16.95
CA GLU A 527 -15.36 43.99 17.02
C GLU A 527 -15.88 45.11 16.09
N ASP A 528 -15.03 46.04 15.67
CA ASP A 528 -15.35 47.16 14.77
C ASP A 528 -15.31 46.78 13.26
N GLN A 529 -14.95 45.54 12.92
CA GLN A 529 -14.84 45.07 11.54
C GLN A 529 -16.13 44.37 11.09
N GLN A 530 -16.96 45.07 10.29
CA GLN A 530 -18.29 44.64 9.84
C GLN A 530 -18.34 43.60 8.70
N GLN A 531 -17.21 43.25 8.08
CA GLN A 531 -17.21 42.36 6.90
C GLN A 531 -17.19 40.87 7.28
N ILE A 532 -18.27 40.41 7.91
CA ILE A 532 -18.51 38.98 8.19
C ILE A 532 -19.68 38.39 7.38
N ALA A 533 -20.56 39.24 6.84
CA ALA A 533 -21.58 38.82 5.88
C ALA A 533 -20.91 38.39 4.57
N SER A 534 -21.48 37.38 3.91
CA SER A 534 -20.97 36.87 2.63
C SER A 534 -19.55 36.28 2.68
N ALA A 535 -19.05 35.94 3.87
CA ALA A 535 -17.79 35.22 4.00
C ALA A 535 -17.92 33.83 3.36
N ILE A 536 -16.89 33.43 2.62
CA ILE A 536 -16.84 32.13 1.94
C ILE A 536 -16.22 31.13 2.92
N VAL A 537 -16.87 29.99 3.13
CA VAL A 537 -16.42 28.91 4.03
C VAL A 537 -16.26 27.63 3.23
N HIS A 538 -15.07 27.04 3.32
CA HIS A 538 -14.78 25.72 2.75
C HIS A 538 -14.54 24.76 3.91
N ILE A 539 -15.22 23.63 3.89
CA ILE A 539 -15.21 22.64 4.96
C ILE A 539 -15.00 21.27 4.33
N LYS A 540 -14.08 20.48 4.90
CA LYS A 540 -13.80 19.12 4.43
C LYS A 540 -13.64 18.16 5.59
N ALA A 541 -14.08 16.92 5.41
CA ALA A 541 -13.77 15.83 6.33
C ALA A 541 -12.25 15.63 6.44
N ILE A 542 -11.77 15.49 7.67
CA ILE A 542 -10.36 15.19 8.00
C ILE A 542 -10.26 14.06 9.04
N ASP A 543 -11.29 13.22 9.11
CA ASP A 543 -11.37 12.06 10.02
C ASP A 543 -10.70 10.81 9.46
N GLY A 544 -10.21 10.83 8.21
CA GLY A 544 -9.60 9.66 7.56
C GLY A 544 -10.60 8.62 7.05
N GLU A 545 -11.90 8.79 7.35
CA GLU A 545 -12.95 7.80 7.11
C GLU A 545 -14.05 8.30 6.17
N SER A 546 -14.23 9.61 6.05
CA SER A 546 -15.32 10.24 5.29
C SER A 546 -14.82 11.16 4.17
N GLY A 547 -15.63 11.30 3.12
CA GLY A 547 -15.32 12.13 1.94
C GLY A 547 -16.06 13.47 1.86
N ASP A 548 -16.74 13.89 2.93
CA ASP A 548 -17.62 15.07 2.92
C ASP A 548 -16.85 16.37 2.61
N GLU A 549 -17.39 17.19 1.70
CA GLU A 549 -16.82 18.48 1.31
C GLU A 549 -17.94 19.49 1.04
N PHE A 550 -17.76 20.71 1.53
CA PHE A 550 -18.74 21.79 1.44
C PHE A 550 -18.03 23.10 1.08
N GLN A 551 -18.63 23.85 0.18
CA GLN A 551 -18.28 25.24 -0.07
C GLN A 551 -19.57 26.05 -0.03
N LEU A 552 -19.61 27.05 0.85
CA LEU A 552 -20.80 27.87 1.05
C LEU A 552 -20.47 29.30 1.44
N GLU A 553 -21.44 30.17 1.22
CA GLU A 553 -21.44 31.55 1.67
C GLU A 553 -22.24 31.66 2.98
N THR A 554 -21.72 32.45 3.92
CA THR A 554 -22.40 32.71 5.20
C THR A 554 -23.56 33.69 5.02
N ASP A 555 -24.54 33.62 5.93
CA ASP A 555 -25.66 34.56 5.95
C ASP A 555 -25.23 35.99 6.38
N GLU A 556 -26.19 36.92 6.45
CA GLU A 556 -25.96 38.31 6.85
C GLU A 556 -25.34 38.46 8.25
N ASN A 557 -25.49 37.44 9.11
CA ASN A 557 -24.91 37.40 10.45
C ASN A 557 -23.58 36.62 10.49
N GLY A 558 -23.01 36.24 9.34
CA GLY A 558 -21.80 35.44 9.24
C GLY A 558 -22.00 33.99 9.71
N SER A 559 -23.23 33.48 9.72
CA SER A 559 -23.54 32.12 10.18
C SER A 559 -23.63 31.12 9.02
N PHE A 560 -23.35 29.85 9.31
CA PHE A 560 -23.42 28.76 8.36
C PHE A 560 -23.98 27.48 8.98
N ARG A 561 -24.51 26.60 8.13
CA ARG A 561 -25.06 25.30 8.53
C ARG A 561 -24.79 24.26 7.46
N ILE A 562 -24.32 23.08 7.87
CA ILE A 562 -24.12 21.91 7.01
C ILE A 562 -24.67 20.67 7.71
N LYS A 563 -24.85 19.59 6.96
CA LYS A 563 -25.10 18.25 7.50
C LYS A 563 -24.00 17.33 7.01
N THR A 564 -23.37 16.60 7.91
CA THR A 564 -22.20 15.75 7.60
C THR A 564 -22.31 14.43 8.33
N LYS A 565 -21.71 13.38 7.76
CA LYS A 565 -21.48 12.11 8.46
C LYS A 565 -20.02 11.93 8.88
N ALA A 566 -19.18 12.93 8.65
CA ALA A 566 -17.81 12.95 9.16
C ALA A 566 -17.79 13.13 10.68
N ALA A 567 -16.79 12.56 11.36
CA ALA A 567 -16.56 12.75 12.78
C ALA A 567 -15.63 13.93 13.11
N LYS A 568 -14.93 14.46 12.10
CA LYS A 568 -13.97 15.55 12.23
C LYS A 568 -13.93 16.38 10.94
N LEU A 569 -13.96 17.70 11.07
CA LEU A 569 -13.94 18.61 9.92
C LEU A 569 -12.79 19.61 10.03
N GLY A 570 -12.12 19.90 8.91
CA GLY A 570 -11.24 21.05 8.74
C GLY A 570 -12.00 22.15 8.00
N ALA A 571 -11.89 23.39 8.45
CA ALA A 571 -12.56 24.54 7.86
C ALA A 571 -11.57 25.69 7.59
N ILE A 572 -11.76 26.36 6.46
CA ILE A 572 -11.15 27.66 6.15
C ILE A 572 -12.24 28.64 5.75
N SER A 573 -12.12 29.87 6.22
CA SER A 573 -13.01 30.97 5.84
C SER A 573 -12.22 32.16 5.32
N TYR A 574 -12.77 32.80 4.28
CA TYR A 574 -12.27 34.03 3.70
C TYR A 574 -13.29 35.15 3.91
N SER A 575 -12.83 36.34 4.31
CA SER A 575 -13.62 37.55 4.14
C SER A 575 -13.91 37.78 2.65
N PRO A 576 -15.00 38.49 2.28
CA PRO A 576 -15.33 38.77 0.88
C PRO A 576 -14.18 39.44 0.10
N ASP A 577 -13.40 40.29 0.77
CA ASP A 577 -12.24 40.99 0.22
C ASP A 577 -10.91 40.22 0.33
N ARG A 578 -10.94 39.01 0.91
CA ARG A 578 -9.79 38.12 1.18
C ARG A 578 -8.67 38.75 2.01
N ARG A 579 -8.90 39.88 2.67
CA ARG A 579 -7.92 40.49 3.60
C ARG A 579 -7.86 39.78 4.94
N PHE A 580 -8.86 38.97 5.26
CA PHE A 580 -8.89 38.18 6.47
C PHE A 580 -9.19 36.72 6.18
N ILE A 581 -8.46 35.84 6.85
CA ILE A 581 -8.63 34.39 6.73
C ILE A 581 -8.66 33.79 8.14
N GLY A 582 -9.52 32.79 8.34
CA GLY A 582 -9.58 32.00 9.55
C GLY A 582 -9.57 30.52 9.22
N THR A 583 -8.94 29.71 10.07
CA THR A 583 -8.97 28.25 9.95
C THR A 583 -9.40 27.62 11.28
N LEU A 584 -10.00 26.43 11.22
CA LEU A 584 -10.46 25.72 12.40
C LEU A 584 -10.54 24.21 12.15
N VAL A 585 -10.17 23.42 13.14
CA VAL A 585 -10.53 21.99 13.23
C VAL A 585 -11.74 21.85 14.15
N ILE A 586 -12.85 21.31 13.62
CA ILE A 586 -14.11 21.12 14.33
C ILE A 586 -14.20 19.64 14.75
N LYS A 587 -14.19 19.40 16.07
CA LYS A 587 -14.28 18.05 16.68
C LYS A 587 -15.57 17.83 17.51
N GLU A 588 -16.23 18.92 17.92
CA GLU A 588 -17.46 18.89 18.72
C GLU A 588 -18.58 19.58 17.94
N PHE A 589 -19.54 18.80 17.45
CA PHE A 589 -20.65 19.32 16.62
C PHE A 589 -21.86 19.79 17.42
N SER A 590 -21.92 19.46 18.72
CA SER A 590 -23.00 19.88 19.62
C SER A 590 -22.95 21.38 19.95
N LYS A 591 -21.84 22.06 19.64
CA LYS A 591 -21.65 23.50 19.85
C LYS A 591 -21.38 24.20 18.51
N PRO A 592 -21.89 25.44 18.32
CA PRO A 592 -21.58 26.20 17.12
C PRO A 592 -20.08 26.45 16.98
N ALA A 593 -19.52 26.08 15.83
CA ALA A 593 -18.13 26.35 15.48
C ALA A 593 -17.89 27.86 15.37
N ARG A 594 -16.71 28.32 15.80
CA ARG A 594 -16.34 29.74 15.79
C ARG A 594 -15.05 29.91 15.00
N ILE A 595 -15.16 30.34 13.74
CA ILE A 595 -14.00 30.56 12.89
C ILE A 595 -13.56 32.00 13.07
N GLN A 596 -12.46 32.20 13.80
CA GLN A 596 -11.88 33.51 14.02
C GLN A 596 -11.09 33.94 12.78
N LEU A 597 -11.45 35.09 12.21
CA LEU A 597 -10.69 35.70 11.14
C LEU A 597 -9.49 36.45 11.71
N HIS A 598 -8.37 36.39 10.99
CA HIS A 598 -7.13 37.11 11.25
C HIS A 598 -6.68 37.85 9.98
N PRO A 599 -5.95 38.97 10.10
CA PRO A 599 -5.38 39.64 8.94
C PRO A 599 -4.45 38.70 8.18
N THR A 600 -4.50 38.74 6.85
CA THR A 600 -3.56 37.98 6.03
C THR A 600 -2.16 38.58 6.07
N LYS A 601 -1.17 37.74 5.77
CA LYS A 601 0.25 38.10 5.74
C LYS A 601 0.84 37.91 4.35
N SER A 602 2.01 38.52 4.17
CA SER A 602 2.82 38.39 2.98
C SER A 602 4.14 37.71 3.32
N PHE A 603 4.58 36.82 2.44
CA PHE A 603 5.90 36.20 2.49
C PHE A 603 6.67 36.60 1.25
N SER A 604 7.90 37.05 1.40
CA SER A 604 8.82 37.29 0.29
C SER A 604 10.02 36.36 0.38
N GLY A 605 10.70 36.14 -0.73
CA GLY A 605 11.96 35.42 -0.70
C GLY A 605 12.74 35.58 -1.98
N ARG A 606 13.92 34.97 -2.02
CA ARG A 606 14.82 34.97 -3.17
C ARG A 606 15.39 33.59 -3.40
N ILE A 607 15.32 33.09 -4.62
CA ILE A 607 15.91 31.82 -5.03
C ILE A 607 17.25 32.07 -5.71
N THR A 608 18.28 31.34 -5.28
CA THR A 608 19.61 31.34 -5.94
C THR A 608 20.06 29.92 -6.26
N ASP A 609 20.97 29.76 -7.22
CA ASP A 609 21.66 28.50 -7.46
C ASP A 609 22.71 28.21 -6.36
N GLN A 610 23.42 27.08 -6.46
CA GLN A 610 24.50 26.71 -5.52
C GLN A 610 25.67 27.71 -5.53
N GLY A 611 25.91 28.37 -6.66
CA GLY A 611 26.91 29.44 -6.79
C GLY A 611 26.47 30.78 -6.19
N GLY A 612 25.21 30.89 -5.74
CA GLY A 612 24.63 32.12 -5.21
C GLY A 612 24.09 33.08 -6.28
N ASN A 613 24.00 32.66 -7.54
CA ASN A 613 23.39 33.47 -8.59
C ASN A 613 21.86 33.38 -8.53
N PRO A 614 21.12 34.47 -8.74
CA PRO A 614 19.66 34.43 -8.73
C PRO A 614 19.06 33.58 -9.86
N VAL A 615 17.96 32.90 -9.56
CA VAL A 615 17.23 32.04 -10.50
C VAL A 615 15.92 32.71 -10.90
N ALA A 616 15.80 33.13 -12.16
CA ALA A 616 14.63 33.82 -12.71
C ALA A 616 13.57 32.87 -13.27
N ASP A 617 12.32 33.34 -13.37
CA ASP A 617 11.16 32.65 -13.95
C ASP A 617 10.89 31.26 -13.33
N HIS A 618 11.33 31.06 -12.09
CA HIS A 618 11.24 29.78 -11.39
C HIS A 618 9.96 29.69 -10.59
N LYS A 619 9.26 28.56 -10.70
CA LYS A 619 7.94 28.37 -10.07
C LYS A 619 8.09 28.06 -8.58
N VAL A 620 7.44 28.89 -7.75
CA VAL A 620 7.35 28.70 -6.29
C VAL A 620 5.88 28.63 -5.89
N TRP A 621 5.55 27.83 -4.87
CA TRP A 621 4.18 27.72 -4.37
C TRP A 621 4.09 27.69 -2.85
N ALA A 622 2.93 28.10 -2.35
CA ALA A 622 2.50 27.97 -0.96
C ALA A 622 1.31 27.02 -0.86
N SER A 623 1.41 26.04 0.04
CA SER A 623 0.33 25.10 0.36
C SER A 623 -0.16 25.33 1.78
N ILE A 624 -1.41 25.76 1.92
CA ILE A 624 -2.06 25.93 3.23
C ILE A 624 -2.58 24.58 3.68
N LYS A 625 -2.19 24.18 4.89
CA LYS A 625 -2.48 22.86 5.44
C LYS A 625 -3.33 22.98 6.70
N ILE A 626 -4.53 22.43 6.66
CA ILE A 626 -5.37 22.25 7.85
C ILE A 626 -5.31 20.77 8.23
N GLU A 627 -4.65 20.48 9.35
CA GLU A 627 -4.49 19.14 9.89
C GLU A 627 -4.71 19.17 11.41
N ASP A 628 -5.01 18.00 11.97
CA ASP A 628 -5.10 17.80 13.41
C ASP A 628 -3.90 16.97 13.89
N GLU A 629 -4.01 15.64 13.80
CA GLU A 629 -2.94 14.68 14.01
C GLU A 629 -2.79 13.85 12.74
N ARG A 630 -1.55 13.50 12.37
CA ARG A 630 -1.30 12.68 11.17
C ARG A 630 -1.48 11.22 11.51
N GLU A 631 -2.51 10.62 10.94
CA GLU A 631 -2.60 9.17 10.80
C GLU A 631 -2.22 8.78 9.38
N PHE A 632 -1.25 7.88 9.25
CA PHE A 632 -0.84 7.30 7.98
C PHE A 632 -1.68 6.05 7.69
N GLY A 633 -1.92 5.76 6.41
CA GLY A 633 -2.65 4.55 6.01
C GLY A 633 -4.17 4.65 6.03
N THR A 634 -4.74 5.85 6.20
CA THR A 634 -6.19 6.07 6.13
C THR A 634 -6.67 6.19 4.69
N ALA A 635 -7.92 5.77 4.43
CA ALA A 635 -8.47 5.74 3.08
C ALA A 635 -8.95 7.13 2.57
N TYR A 636 -9.32 8.04 3.48
CA TYR A 636 -9.57 9.44 3.18
C TYR A 636 -8.50 10.36 3.81
N PRO A 637 -8.40 11.62 3.35
CA PRO A 637 -7.42 12.55 3.89
C PRO A 637 -7.69 12.84 5.38
N THR A 638 -6.64 12.84 6.19
CA THR A 638 -6.61 13.44 7.55
C THR A 638 -6.17 14.90 7.51
N THR A 639 -6.09 15.46 6.30
CA THR A 639 -5.63 16.81 6.01
C THR A 639 -6.50 17.43 4.94
N PHE A 640 -6.85 18.70 5.15
CA PHE A 640 -7.46 19.55 4.15
C PHE A 640 -6.42 20.52 3.58
N TYR A 641 -6.06 20.31 2.31
CA TYR A 641 -5.23 21.23 1.53
C TYR A 641 -6.11 22.20 0.75
N VAL A 642 -5.84 23.48 0.93
CA VAL A 642 -6.39 24.54 0.07
C VAL A 642 -5.66 24.48 -1.28
N PRO A 643 -6.30 24.85 -2.41
CA PRO A 643 -5.59 25.06 -3.67
C PRO A 643 -4.32 25.89 -3.49
N ARG A 644 -3.23 25.45 -4.12
CA ARG A 644 -1.91 26.08 -3.98
C ARG A 644 -1.96 27.52 -4.49
N ILE A 645 -1.26 28.41 -3.78
CA ILE A 645 -0.96 29.76 -4.26
C ILE A 645 0.37 29.66 -4.98
N GLU A 646 0.42 30.01 -6.27
CA GLU A 646 1.61 29.89 -7.10
C GLU A 646 2.08 31.26 -7.57
N THR A 647 3.40 31.42 -7.68
CA THR A 647 4.05 32.61 -8.23
C THR A 647 5.35 32.22 -8.93
N GLN A 648 6.02 33.18 -9.56
CA GLN A 648 7.31 33.00 -10.20
C GLN A 648 8.34 33.99 -9.67
N THR A 649 9.61 33.62 -9.73
CA THR A 649 10.71 34.51 -9.40
C THR A 649 10.96 35.55 -10.49
N ASP A 650 11.32 36.78 -10.10
CA ASP A 650 11.76 37.83 -11.01
C ASP A 650 13.21 37.63 -11.50
N SER A 651 13.74 38.55 -12.30
CA SER A 651 15.12 38.48 -12.83
C SER A 651 16.21 38.51 -11.75
N GLU A 652 15.89 38.98 -10.55
CA GLU A 652 16.78 38.97 -9.39
C GLU A 652 16.53 37.75 -8.48
N GLY A 653 15.66 36.83 -8.90
CA GLY A 653 15.30 35.63 -8.19
C GLY A 653 14.27 35.86 -7.09
N ASN A 654 13.71 37.06 -6.95
CA ASN A 654 12.79 37.39 -5.86
C ASN A 654 11.36 36.92 -6.18
N TYR A 655 10.61 36.51 -5.15
CA TYR A 655 9.20 36.15 -5.24
C TYR A 655 8.42 36.67 -4.03
N ARG A 656 7.09 36.72 -4.17
CA ARG A 656 6.18 37.15 -3.11
C ARG A 656 4.86 36.38 -3.17
N PHE A 657 4.41 35.97 -1.99
CA PHE A 657 3.05 35.50 -1.71
C PHE A 657 2.31 36.54 -0.88
N ASP A 658 1.06 36.81 -1.24
CA ASP A 658 0.14 37.63 -0.48
C ASP A 658 -1.09 36.80 -0.08
N GLY A 659 -1.83 37.26 0.92
CA GLY A 659 -3.07 36.59 1.33
C GLY A 659 -2.84 35.31 2.14
N LEU A 660 -1.70 35.16 2.82
CA LEU A 660 -1.40 33.98 3.62
C LEU A 660 -2.12 34.02 4.98
N PRO A 661 -2.67 32.89 5.45
CA PRO A 661 -3.36 32.85 6.75
C PRO A 661 -2.40 32.97 7.93
N CYS A 662 -2.91 33.49 9.04
CA CYS A 662 -2.28 33.38 10.36
C CYS A 662 -2.77 32.12 11.08
N GLN A 663 -1.97 31.66 12.04
CA GLN A 663 -2.25 30.52 12.91
C GLN A 663 -2.50 29.20 12.18
N THR A 664 -1.95 29.09 10.97
CA THR A 664 -2.07 27.90 10.11
C THR A 664 -0.70 27.54 9.56
N ARG A 665 -0.44 26.25 9.43
CA ARG A 665 0.77 25.72 8.79
C ARG A 665 0.76 26.01 7.29
N ILE A 666 1.84 26.59 6.78
CA ILE A 666 2.03 26.90 5.36
C ILE A 666 3.34 26.25 4.89
N LEU A 667 3.24 25.35 3.92
CA LEU A 667 4.40 24.72 3.30
C LEU A 667 4.77 25.48 2.02
N LEU A 668 6.00 25.98 1.95
CA LEU A 668 6.56 26.63 0.77
C LEU A 668 7.48 25.67 0.03
N GLY A 669 7.31 25.57 -1.29
CA GLY A 669 8.09 24.67 -2.13
C GLY A 669 8.40 25.24 -3.49
N THR A 670 9.41 24.66 -4.14
CA THR A 670 9.84 24.99 -5.49
C THR A 670 10.32 23.72 -6.20
N ASN A 671 10.40 23.73 -7.53
CA ASN A 671 11.04 22.62 -8.25
C ASN A 671 12.57 22.66 -8.06
N THR A 672 13.24 21.54 -8.30
CA THR A 672 14.70 21.52 -8.49
C THR A 672 15.10 22.36 -9.72
N LEU A 673 16.36 22.77 -9.81
CA LEU A 673 16.83 23.67 -10.88
C LEU A 673 16.65 23.08 -12.29
N ASP A 674 16.74 21.76 -12.42
CA ASP A 674 16.52 20.99 -13.64
C ASP A 674 15.05 20.66 -13.94
N ASN A 675 14.12 21.04 -13.05
CA ASN A 675 12.68 20.78 -13.16
C ASN A 675 12.33 19.30 -13.38
N GLU A 676 13.05 18.38 -12.73
CA GLU A 676 12.70 16.96 -12.83
C GLU A 676 11.26 16.70 -12.33
N PRO A 677 10.46 15.91 -13.05
CA PRO A 677 9.12 15.57 -12.61
C PRO A 677 9.13 14.91 -11.22
N ASN A 678 8.22 15.36 -10.34
CA ASN A 678 8.06 14.85 -8.98
C ASN A 678 9.25 15.08 -8.03
N ARG A 679 10.23 15.92 -8.41
CA ARG A 679 11.30 16.39 -7.54
C ARG A 679 11.02 17.82 -7.11
N PHE A 680 10.94 18.04 -5.81
CA PHE A 680 10.65 19.35 -5.22
C PHE A 680 11.62 19.65 -4.09
N GLU A 681 11.99 20.92 -3.97
CA GLU A 681 12.79 21.46 -2.88
C GLU A 681 11.88 22.19 -1.89
N SER A 682 12.10 21.96 -0.60
CA SER A 682 11.43 22.72 0.45
C SER A 682 12.07 24.09 0.56
N VAL A 683 11.25 25.13 0.43
CA VAL A 683 11.71 26.53 0.56
C VAL A 683 11.67 26.95 2.02
N ASP A 684 10.52 26.73 2.67
CA ASP A 684 10.30 27.03 4.08
C ASP A 684 9.03 26.36 4.60
N GLU A 685 8.87 26.36 5.91
CA GLU A 685 7.61 26.09 6.60
C GLU A 685 7.28 27.25 7.55
N VAL A 686 6.12 27.87 7.32
CA VAL A 686 5.76 29.14 7.97
C VAL A 686 4.49 29.00 8.80
N TYR A 687 4.49 29.66 9.97
CA TYR A 687 3.33 29.85 10.85
C TYR A 687 3.27 31.31 11.30
N TYR A 688 2.36 32.09 10.73
CA TYR A 688 2.23 33.51 11.10
C TYR A 688 1.40 33.71 12.35
N LEU A 689 1.85 34.55 13.26
CA LEU A 689 0.98 35.19 14.25
C LEU A 689 0.39 36.50 13.67
N PRO A 690 -0.79 36.94 14.13
CA PRO A 690 -1.43 38.16 13.62
C PRO A 690 -0.56 39.42 13.71
N ASP A 691 0.34 39.48 14.68
CA ASP A 691 1.24 40.61 14.92
C ASP A 691 2.66 40.41 14.35
N ASP A 692 2.90 39.30 13.62
CA ASP A 692 4.21 39.07 12.99
C ASP A 692 4.51 40.10 11.89
N ASP A 693 5.77 40.50 11.79
CA ASP A 693 6.29 41.33 10.70
C ASP A 693 6.49 40.55 9.39
N LEU A 694 6.76 41.30 8.31
CA LEU A 694 6.99 40.76 6.97
C LEU A 694 8.24 39.85 6.98
N ARG A 695 8.10 38.63 6.44
CA ARG A 695 9.21 37.65 6.38
C ARG A 695 9.85 37.67 4.99
N SER A 696 11.18 37.53 4.97
CA SER A 696 11.97 37.30 3.76
C SER A 696 12.98 36.18 3.98
N ARG A 697 13.17 35.30 2.99
CA ARG A 697 14.16 34.21 3.03
C ARG A 697 14.93 34.10 1.71
N VAL A 698 16.22 33.79 1.79
CA VAL A 698 17.01 33.39 0.63
C VAL A 698 17.17 31.88 0.65
N THR A 699 16.80 31.21 -0.43
CA THR A 699 16.86 29.74 -0.57
C THR A 699 17.76 29.38 -1.74
N LYS A 700 18.74 28.51 -1.48
CA LYS A 700 19.62 27.95 -2.51
C LYS A 700 19.03 26.66 -3.06
N ILE A 701 19.00 26.50 -4.38
CA ILE A 701 18.56 25.28 -5.06
C ILE A 701 19.67 24.71 -5.95
N GLY A 702 19.71 23.38 -6.06
CA GLY A 702 20.63 22.64 -6.94
C GLY A 702 19.90 21.88 -8.04
N THR A 703 20.66 21.19 -8.88
CA THR A 703 20.13 20.13 -9.76
C THR A 703 19.87 18.88 -8.93
N SER A 704 19.06 17.95 -9.44
CA SER A 704 18.81 16.65 -8.81
C SER A 704 20.08 15.83 -8.48
N THR A 705 21.22 16.18 -9.10
CA THR A 705 22.51 15.48 -9.03
C THR A 705 23.59 16.20 -8.22
N SER A 706 23.37 17.44 -7.76
CA SER A 706 24.41 18.18 -7.03
C SER A 706 24.58 17.62 -5.62
N ARG A 707 25.58 16.75 -5.41
CA ARG A 707 26.11 16.43 -4.08
C ARG A 707 27.23 17.41 -3.78
N ASP A 708 27.24 17.98 -2.57
CA ASP A 708 28.38 18.73 -2.06
C ASP A 708 29.66 17.86 -2.15
N ASP A 709 30.79 18.49 -2.46
CA ASP A 709 32.09 17.82 -2.33
C ASP A 709 32.23 17.31 -0.88
N PRO A 710 32.56 16.02 -0.68
CA PRO A 710 32.63 15.47 0.66
C PRO A 710 33.74 16.17 1.46
N LEU A 711 33.42 16.52 2.71
CA LEU A 711 34.40 17.05 3.67
C LEU A 711 35.66 16.17 3.69
N PRO A 712 36.86 16.75 3.92
CA PRO A 712 38.10 15.98 4.06
C PRO A 712 37.96 14.81 5.05
N LEU A 713 38.65 13.69 4.80
CA LEU A 713 38.48 12.45 5.57
C LEU A 713 38.70 12.67 7.08
N ALA A 714 39.68 13.50 7.43
CA ALA A 714 39.96 13.87 8.82
C ALA A 714 38.74 14.53 9.52
N GLN A 715 38.04 15.42 8.82
CA GLN A 715 36.85 16.10 9.35
C GLN A 715 35.67 15.14 9.49
N ARG A 716 35.47 14.26 8.49
CA ARG A 716 34.44 13.21 8.55
C ARG A 716 34.67 12.26 9.73
N PHE A 717 35.91 11.83 9.93
CA PHE A 717 36.29 10.98 11.08
C PHE A 717 36.05 11.69 12.41
N ALA A 718 36.55 12.92 12.58
CA ALA A 718 36.38 13.67 13.83
C ALA A 718 34.91 13.95 14.14
N SER A 719 34.12 14.32 13.13
CA SER A 719 32.67 14.56 13.26
C SER A 719 31.91 13.29 13.68
N MET A 720 32.18 12.16 13.01
CA MET A 720 31.53 10.89 13.34
C MET A 720 31.99 10.33 14.69
N HIS A 721 33.26 10.52 15.05
CA HIS A 721 33.77 10.13 16.36
C HIS A 721 33.12 10.94 17.50
N ARG A 722 32.94 12.25 17.29
CA ARG A 722 32.15 13.10 18.20
C ARG A 722 30.72 12.56 18.36
N ASP A 723 30.08 12.16 17.27
CA ASP A 723 28.73 11.55 17.32
C ASP A 723 28.70 10.24 18.08
N CYS A 724 29.70 9.37 17.90
CA CYS A 724 29.87 8.15 18.69
C CYS A 724 29.90 8.44 20.19
N ARG A 725 30.68 9.43 20.62
CA ARG A 725 30.74 9.87 22.02
C ARG A 725 29.38 10.37 22.53
N LEU A 726 28.69 11.20 21.74
CA LEU A 726 27.40 11.79 22.13
C LEU A 726 26.24 10.77 22.11
N GLY A 727 26.32 9.76 21.25
CA GLY A 727 25.32 8.70 21.09
C GLY A 727 25.63 7.40 21.86
N SER A 728 26.81 7.30 22.46
CA SER A 728 27.36 6.06 23.06
C SER A 728 27.58 4.92 22.05
N TYR A 729 27.77 5.20 20.77
CA TYR A 729 28.05 4.20 19.72
C TYR A 729 29.55 3.95 19.56
N HIS A 730 29.93 2.82 18.97
CA HIS A 730 31.31 2.63 18.50
C HIS A 730 31.46 3.11 17.05
N LEU A 731 32.64 3.58 16.67
CA LEU A 731 32.94 3.95 15.29
C LEU A 731 33.47 2.73 14.54
N MET A 732 32.97 2.46 13.33
CA MET A 732 33.52 1.45 12.44
C MET A 732 33.98 2.10 11.14
N VAL A 733 35.29 2.05 10.88
CA VAL A 733 35.85 2.51 9.60
C VAL A 733 35.90 1.33 8.64
N ILE A 734 35.32 1.49 7.46
CA ILE A 734 35.26 0.47 6.41
C ILE A 734 36.00 0.98 5.18
N VAL A 735 37.07 0.30 4.79
CA VAL A 735 37.93 0.65 3.64
C VAL A 735 37.75 -0.38 2.53
N TYR A 736 37.42 0.10 1.33
CA TYR A 736 37.25 -0.73 0.12
C TYR A 736 37.32 0.14 -1.15
N ASP A 737 37.36 -0.47 -2.34
CA ASP A 737 37.20 0.26 -3.61
C ASP A 737 35.71 0.44 -3.88
N LYS A 738 35.20 1.68 -3.83
CA LYS A 738 33.77 1.95 -4.02
C LYS A 738 33.30 1.74 -5.45
N SER A 739 34.21 1.62 -6.41
CA SER A 739 33.89 1.29 -7.80
C SER A 739 33.62 -0.20 -8.04
N GLU A 740 33.95 -1.06 -7.08
CA GLU A 740 33.64 -2.50 -7.15
C GLU A 740 32.28 -2.79 -6.51
N GLU A 741 31.33 -3.23 -7.34
CA GLU A 741 29.94 -3.47 -6.94
C GLU A 741 29.78 -4.60 -5.92
N SER A 742 30.46 -5.73 -6.10
CA SER A 742 30.37 -6.88 -5.17
C SER A 742 30.80 -6.51 -3.73
N LYS A 743 31.85 -5.70 -3.59
CA LYS A 743 32.28 -5.18 -2.28
C LYS A 743 31.23 -4.26 -1.65
N ARG A 744 30.60 -3.40 -2.46
CA ARG A 744 29.55 -2.49 -2.00
C ARG A 744 28.32 -3.26 -1.53
N GLU A 745 27.89 -4.27 -2.28
CA GLU A 745 26.77 -5.15 -1.90
C GLU A 745 27.06 -5.90 -0.61
N PHE A 746 28.25 -6.51 -0.50
CA PHE A 746 28.69 -7.19 0.72
C PHE A 746 28.63 -6.28 1.95
N ILE A 747 29.19 -5.08 1.85
CA ILE A 747 29.21 -4.10 2.95
C ILE A 747 27.79 -3.65 3.31
N ASN A 748 26.97 -3.33 2.31
CA ASN A 748 25.59 -2.93 2.51
C ASN A 748 24.82 -4.00 3.28
N LYS A 749 24.98 -5.28 2.90
CA LYS A 749 24.27 -6.40 3.52
C LYS A 749 24.81 -6.74 4.92
N HIS A 750 26.12 -6.84 5.09
CA HIS A 750 26.68 -7.47 6.30
C HIS A 750 27.26 -6.49 7.33
N LEU A 751 27.59 -5.25 6.95
CA LEU A 751 28.22 -4.26 7.83
C LEU A 751 27.39 -2.98 8.03
N LEU A 752 26.33 -2.78 7.23
CA LEU A 752 25.45 -1.60 7.30
C LEU A 752 23.98 -1.93 7.61
N ASN A 753 23.49 -3.09 7.16
CA ASN A 753 22.09 -3.47 7.32
C ASN A 753 21.81 -4.10 8.69
N TYR A 754 21.10 -3.35 9.55
CA TYR A 754 20.74 -3.80 10.89
C TYR A 754 19.57 -4.80 10.90
N SER A 755 18.79 -4.89 9.82
CA SER A 755 17.71 -5.89 9.68
C SER A 755 18.29 -7.29 9.51
N GLU A 756 19.45 -7.40 8.85
CA GLU A 756 20.21 -8.65 8.74
C GLU A 756 20.89 -8.98 10.08
N HIS A 757 21.48 -7.98 10.75
CA HIS A 757 22.18 -8.19 12.01
C HIS A 757 22.04 -7.01 12.98
N LYS A 758 21.22 -7.18 14.03
CA LYS A 758 20.87 -6.10 14.98
C LYS A 758 22.07 -5.42 15.63
N ALA A 759 23.16 -6.15 15.94
CA ALA A 759 24.36 -5.56 16.55
C ALA A 759 25.01 -4.46 15.69
N VAL A 760 24.82 -4.49 14.36
CA VAL A 760 25.29 -3.44 13.45
C VAL A 760 24.74 -2.08 13.86
N ALA A 761 23.52 -2.03 14.40
CA ALA A 761 22.84 -0.82 14.91
C ALA A 761 23.65 -0.05 15.97
N SER A 762 24.63 -0.71 16.63
CA SER A 762 25.42 -0.09 17.70
C SER A 762 26.69 0.63 17.21
N TYR A 763 26.92 0.66 15.90
CA TYR A 763 28.05 1.34 15.28
C TYR A 763 27.63 2.53 14.43
N MET A 764 28.46 3.58 14.37
CA MET A 764 28.44 4.56 13.29
C MET A 764 29.51 4.16 12.27
N GLN A 765 29.13 4.00 10.99
CA GLN A 765 30.03 3.51 9.95
C GLN A 765 30.58 4.63 9.08
N LEU A 766 31.91 4.74 9.02
CA LEU A 766 32.63 5.62 8.09
C LEU A 766 33.16 4.80 6.91
N GLN A 767 32.54 4.97 5.75
CA GLN A 767 33.00 4.33 4.51
C GLN A 767 34.06 5.18 3.80
N VAL A 768 35.22 4.60 3.56
CA VAL A 768 36.41 5.25 2.98
C VAL A 768 36.80 4.53 1.69
N ASP A 769 36.85 5.26 0.58
CA ASP A 769 37.39 4.71 -0.67
C ASP A 769 38.91 4.57 -0.55
N VAL A 770 39.48 3.47 -1.04
CA VAL A 770 40.94 3.28 -1.11
C VAL A 770 41.65 4.45 -1.82
N LYS A 771 41.00 5.07 -2.81
CA LYS A 771 41.51 6.25 -3.54
C LYS A 771 41.63 7.47 -2.64
N GLU A 772 40.74 7.62 -1.64
CA GLU A 772 40.80 8.69 -0.64
C GLU A 772 42.04 8.57 0.25
N LEU A 773 42.56 7.35 0.47
CA LEU A 773 43.72 7.09 1.33
C LEU A 773 45.05 7.54 0.72
N SER A 774 45.10 7.66 -0.60
CA SER A 774 46.29 8.11 -1.35
C SER A 774 46.18 9.56 -1.83
N ALA A 775 45.06 10.24 -1.54
CA ALA A 775 44.85 11.63 -1.90
C ALA A 775 45.70 12.56 -1.02
N GLY A 776 46.44 13.49 -1.64
CA GLY A 776 47.43 14.34 -0.96
C GLY A 776 46.87 15.17 0.22
N ASN A 777 45.58 15.54 0.18
CA ASN A 777 44.89 16.25 1.25
C ASN A 777 44.51 15.37 2.46
N ASN A 778 44.56 14.04 2.33
CA ASN A 778 44.25 13.08 3.40
C ASN A 778 45.49 12.36 3.94
N MET A 779 46.62 12.37 3.23
CA MET A 779 47.81 11.57 3.56
C MET A 779 48.30 11.76 5.01
N ALA A 780 48.44 13.01 5.46
CA ALA A 780 48.94 13.30 6.82
C ALA A 780 48.02 12.75 7.92
N PHE A 781 46.71 12.69 7.67
CA PHE A 781 45.74 12.08 8.60
C PHE A 781 45.82 10.56 8.54
N VAL A 782 45.84 9.99 7.34
CA VAL A 782 45.85 8.53 7.11
C VAL A 782 47.14 7.89 7.62
N ASP A 783 48.29 8.56 7.56
CA ASP A 783 49.56 8.03 8.07
C ASP A 783 49.56 7.81 9.60
N GLY A 784 48.60 8.40 10.33
CA GLY A 784 48.35 8.10 11.74
C GLY A 784 47.61 6.77 11.98
N PHE A 785 47.17 6.09 10.92
CA PHE A 785 46.39 4.86 10.98
C PHE A 785 47.01 3.77 10.10
N ASP A 786 47.03 2.53 10.60
CA ASP A 786 47.44 1.35 9.82
C ASP A 786 46.31 0.84 8.90
N TRP A 787 45.69 1.72 8.12
CA TRP A 787 44.66 1.34 7.15
C TRP A 787 45.28 0.89 5.83
N PRO A 788 44.76 -0.18 5.19
CA PRO A 788 45.33 -0.68 3.95
C PRO A 788 45.11 0.29 2.79
N LYS A 789 46.20 0.74 2.16
CA LYS A 789 46.18 1.62 0.97
C LYS A 789 45.92 0.87 -0.35
N ALA A 790 45.66 -0.44 -0.31
CA ALA A 790 45.36 -1.29 -1.46
C ALA A 790 44.28 -2.32 -1.11
N THR A 791 43.47 -2.72 -2.09
CA THR A 791 42.27 -3.54 -1.89
C THR A 791 42.51 -5.02 -2.12
N GLN A 792 42.92 -5.74 -1.06
CA GLN A 792 42.77 -7.20 -0.97
C GLN A 792 41.55 -7.52 -0.11
N GLY A 793 40.35 -7.25 -0.63
CA GLY A 793 39.07 -7.42 0.07
C GLY A 793 38.53 -6.15 0.75
N VAL A 794 37.65 -6.32 1.73
CA VAL A 794 37.04 -5.30 2.59
C VAL A 794 37.78 -5.26 3.92
N PHE A 795 38.22 -4.07 4.34
CA PHE A 795 38.81 -3.88 5.66
C PHE A 795 37.83 -3.16 6.58
N ALA A 796 37.65 -3.65 7.80
CA ALA A 796 36.86 -2.99 8.83
C ALA A 796 37.67 -2.82 10.13
N CYS A 797 37.53 -1.68 10.80
CA CYS A 797 38.22 -1.36 12.04
C CYS A 797 37.26 -0.68 13.01
N ALA A 798 37.12 -1.24 14.22
CA ALA A 798 36.24 -0.73 15.27
C ALA A 798 37.03 0.10 16.29
N TYR A 799 36.44 1.23 16.69
CA TYR A 799 36.97 2.15 17.70
C TYR A 799 35.92 2.43 18.77
N ASP A 800 36.36 2.56 20.02
CA ASP A 800 35.48 3.01 21.10
C ASP A 800 35.22 4.53 21.07
N ILE A 801 34.43 5.01 22.03
CA ILE A 801 34.07 6.42 22.18
C ILE A 801 35.25 7.34 22.52
N GLU A 802 36.38 6.79 22.98
CA GLU A 802 37.61 7.54 23.25
C GLU A 802 38.56 7.55 22.03
N GLY A 803 38.23 6.76 21.01
CA GLY A 803 39.01 6.66 19.77
C GLY A 803 40.08 5.58 19.83
N LYS A 804 40.04 4.72 20.85
CA LYS A 804 40.93 3.57 20.95
C LYS A 804 40.43 2.45 20.06
N GLN A 805 41.34 1.87 19.28
CA GLN A 805 41.03 0.73 18.43
C GLN A 805 40.69 -0.51 19.27
N LEU A 806 39.53 -1.10 18.99
CA LEU A 806 39.03 -2.33 19.62
C LEU A 806 39.46 -3.58 18.84
N GLY A 807 39.47 -3.49 17.51
CA GLY A 807 39.82 -4.59 16.62
C GLY A 807 39.78 -4.18 15.16
N ARG A 808 40.39 -5.00 14.30
CA ARG A 808 40.36 -4.85 12.84
C ARG A 808 40.28 -6.20 12.15
N ILE A 809 39.70 -6.22 10.96
CA ILE A 809 39.53 -7.42 10.14
C ILE A 809 39.71 -7.11 8.66
N ARG A 810 40.16 -8.11 7.90
CA ARG A 810 40.12 -8.13 6.44
C ARG A 810 39.24 -9.29 6.02
N ILE A 811 38.31 -9.01 5.11
CA ILE A 811 37.30 -9.96 4.65
C ILE A 811 37.42 -10.03 3.14
N ASP A 812 37.55 -11.23 2.59
CA ASP A 812 37.37 -11.46 1.17
C ASP A 812 35.88 -11.70 0.92
N PRO A 813 35.14 -10.79 0.25
CA PRO A 813 33.69 -10.94 0.06
C PRO A 813 33.29 -12.21 -0.71
N GLU A 814 34.22 -12.79 -1.47
CA GLU A 814 33.99 -13.99 -2.28
C GLU A 814 34.23 -15.29 -1.46
N ALA A 815 34.74 -15.18 -0.23
CA ALA A 815 34.93 -16.34 0.63
C ALA A 815 33.58 -16.86 1.14
N SER A 816 33.44 -18.20 1.22
CA SER A 816 32.20 -18.84 1.64
C SER A 816 31.76 -18.52 3.07
N ASP A 817 32.70 -18.11 3.93
CA ASP A 817 32.52 -17.76 5.35
C ASP A 817 32.59 -16.24 5.61
N ALA A 818 32.58 -15.41 4.54
CA ALA A 818 32.77 -13.96 4.65
C ALA A 818 31.69 -13.29 5.53
N ALA A 819 30.43 -13.71 5.40
CA ALA A 819 29.32 -13.18 6.18
C ALA A 819 29.46 -13.49 7.68
N ASP A 820 29.76 -14.76 8.02
CA ASP A 820 29.96 -15.19 9.41
C ASP A 820 31.14 -14.43 10.04
N THR A 821 32.22 -14.29 9.29
CA THR A 821 33.41 -13.53 9.69
C THR A 821 33.10 -12.06 9.98
N ALA A 822 32.24 -11.43 9.16
CA ALA A 822 31.77 -10.07 9.39
C ALA A 822 30.95 -9.97 10.68
N TYR A 823 29.98 -10.87 10.87
CA TYR A 823 29.10 -10.87 12.03
C TYR A 823 29.84 -11.13 13.34
N GLU A 824 30.76 -12.10 13.38
CA GLU A 824 31.61 -12.34 14.54
C GLU A 824 32.41 -11.09 14.94
N PHE A 825 32.91 -10.34 13.96
CA PHE A 825 33.62 -9.08 14.23
C PHE A 825 32.69 -8.01 14.81
N VAL A 826 31.48 -7.85 14.25
CA VAL A 826 30.47 -6.90 14.75
C VAL A 826 30.06 -7.23 16.19
N GLU A 827 29.79 -8.51 16.49
CA GLU A 827 29.37 -8.95 17.82
C GLU A 827 30.47 -8.79 18.86
N ARG A 828 31.70 -9.14 18.52
CA ARG A 828 32.84 -9.09 19.45
C ARG A 828 33.14 -7.69 19.99
N HIS A 829 32.85 -6.66 19.22
CA HIS A 829 33.21 -5.27 19.54
C HIS A 829 32.01 -4.36 19.82
N VAL A 830 30.81 -4.92 19.96
CA VAL A 830 29.59 -4.15 20.22
C VAL A 830 29.68 -3.45 21.59
N PRO A 831 29.31 -2.16 21.71
CA PRO A 831 29.23 -1.52 23.03
C PRO A 831 28.11 -2.14 23.85
N SER A 832 28.29 -2.21 25.18
CA SER A 832 27.22 -2.64 26.08
C SER A 832 25.96 -1.78 25.91
N GLN A 833 24.79 -2.43 25.97
CA GLN A 833 23.52 -1.71 26.04
C GLN A 833 23.39 -1.03 27.40
N GLN A 834 22.80 0.15 27.41
CA GLN A 834 22.46 0.86 28.64
C GLN A 834 20.98 0.61 28.97
N ASP A 835 20.63 0.64 30.24
CA ASP A 835 19.24 0.57 30.68
C ASP A 835 18.66 1.99 30.76
N ALA A 836 17.61 2.25 29.97
CA ALA A 836 16.94 3.54 29.89
C ALA A 836 16.24 3.92 31.21
N GLU A 837 15.63 2.96 31.91
CA GLU A 837 14.96 3.18 33.19
C GLU A 837 15.98 3.50 34.29
N ALA A 838 17.13 2.82 34.30
CA ALA A 838 18.23 3.14 35.21
C ALA A 838 18.79 4.56 34.96
N LYS A 839 18.95 4.95 33.68
CA LYS A 839 19.38 6.31 33.31
C LYS A 839 18.37 7.37 33.73
N TRP A 840 17.08 7.10 33.49
CA TRP A 840 15.97 7.95 33.92
C TRP A 840 16.03 8.19 35.43
N ASN A 841 16.00 7.12 36.23
CA ASN A 841 16.02 7.19 37.69
C ASN A 841 17.25 7.94 38.22
N LYS A 842 18.44 7.68 37.65
CA LYS A 842 19.67 8.39 38.03
C LYS A 842 19.58 9.89 37.75
N ALA A 843 19.06 10.29 36.59
CA ALA A 843 18.93 11.70 36.23
C ALA A 843 17.97 12.45 37.19
N PHE A 844 16.84 11.84 37.53
CA PHE A 844 15.89 12.44 38.48
C PHE A 844 16.42 12.47 39.92
N GLN A 845 17.21 11.47 40.34
CA GLN A 845 17.92 11.54 41.61
C GLN A 845 18.90 12.72 41.64
N GLN A 846 19.73 12.87 40.60
CA GLN A 846 20.68 14.00 40.50
C GLN A 846 19.95 15.36 40.47
N ALA A 847 18.81 15.44 39.80
CA ALA A 847 17.99 16.65 39.76
C ALA A 847 17.47 17.03 41.15
N LYS A 848 17.07 16.06 41.98
CA LYS A 848 16.69 16.30 43.39
C LYS A 848 17.87 16.79 44.22
N GLU A 849 19.05 16.18 44.05
CA GLU A 849 20.27 16.53 44.80
C GLU A 849 20.80 17.92 44.45
N GLN A 850 20.71 18.32 43.17
CA GLN A 850 21.26 19.58 42.67
C GLN A 850 20.21 20.70 42.55
N ASN A 851 18.95 20.44 42.89
CA ASN A 851 17.82 21.34 42.69
C ASN A 851 17.74 21.87 41.24
N LYS A 852 17.81 20.95 40.28
CA LYS A 852 17.76 21.22 38.82
C LYS A 852 16.55 20.54 38.18
N LEU A 853 16.24 20.94 36.96
CA LEU A 853 15.26 20.27 36.09
C LEU A 853 15.94 19.15 35.30
N VAL A 854 15.16 18.22 34.73
CA VAL A 854 15.69 17.20 33.81
C VAL A 854 15.20 17.51 32.40
N TRP A 855 16.12 17.76 31.48
CA TRP A 855 15.81 17.86 30.06
C TRP A 855 16.10 16.52 29.40
N VAL A 856 15.04 15.78 29.09
CA VAL A 856 15.10 14.46 28.48
C VAL A 856 14.88 14.56 26.97
N ARG A 857 15.66 13.82 26.18
CA ARG A 857 15.50 13.69 24.73
C ARG A 857 15.62 12.24 24.27
N THR A 858 14.79 11.84 23.32
CA THR A 858 14.96 10.58 22.57
C THR A 858 15.68 10.83 21.24
N GLY A 859 16.46 9.86 20.77
CA GLY A 859 17.08 9.91 19.45
C GLY A 859 17.90 8.69 19.08
N GLN A 860 18.00 8.44 17.78
CA GLN A 860 18.56 7.22 17.18
C GLN A 860 19.76 7.51 16.26
N ARG A 861 20.53 6.47 15.90
CA ARG A 861 21.72 6.58 15.04
C ARG A 861 21.47 7.06 13.61
N TYR A 862 20.26 6.83 13.06
CA TYR A 862 19.94 7.18 11.68
C TYR A 862 19.27 8.55 11.58
N CYS A 863 19.18 9.27 12.70
CA CYS A 863 18.52 10.57 12.80
C CYS A 863 19.54 11.71 12.78
N GLY A 864 19.73 12.35 11.62
CA GLY A 864 20.60 13.52 11.47
C GLY A 864 20.28 14.65 12.47
N PRO A 865 19.01 15.10 12.57
CA PRO A 865 18.60 16.13 13.54
C PRO A 865 18.89 15.78 15.01
N CYS A 866 18.90 14.50 15.38
CA CYS A 866 19.23 14.05 16.73
C CYS A 866 20.69 14.34 17.09
N PHE A 867 21.60 14.20 16.13
CA PHE A 867 23.01 14.55 16.31
C PHE A 867 23.25 16.05 16.25
N MET A 868 22.53 16.79 15.39
CA MET A 868 22.55 18.27 15.41
C MET A 868 22.20 18.80 16.81
N LEU A 869 21.10 18.31 17.38
CA LEU A 869 20.69 18.65 18.74
C LEU A 869 21.73 18.24 19.79
N SER A 870 22.27 17.03 19.68
CA SER A 870 23.25 16.55 20.66
C SER A 870 24.56 17.33 20.63
N ARG A 871 25.03 17.74 19.44
CA ARG A 871 26.23 18.57 19.28
C ARG A 871 25.98 19.98 19.83
N TRP A 872 24.86 20.61 19.47
CA TRP A 872 24.51 21.94 19.98
C TRP A 872 24.39 21.95 21.52
N ILE A 873 23.74 20.93 22.11
CA ILE A 873 23.66 20.82 23.58
C ILE A 873 25.06 20.65 24.20
N ASP A 874 25.95 19.87 23.56
CA ASP A 874 27.32 19.69 24.04
C ASP A 874 28.14 20.99 23.92
N ASP A 875 27.96 21.76 22.84
CA ASP A 875 28.60 23.07 22.62
C ASP A 875 28.10 24.14 23.63
N GLN A 876 26.82 24.07 24.02
CA GLN A 876 26.18 25.03 24.93
C GLN A 876 26.07 24.54 26.38
N ARG A 877 26.76 23.44 26.71
CA ARG A 877 26.61 22.72 27.99
C ARG A 877 26.78 23.60 29.21
N GLU A 878 27.75 24.51 29.21
CA GLU A 878 28.07 25.38 30.35
C GLU A 878 26.88 26.27 30.75
N ILE A 879 26.12 26.78 29.76
CA ILE A 879 24.92 27.59 30.01
C ILE A 879 23.77 26.68 30.44
N LEU A 880 23.54 25.59 29.70
CA LEU A 880 22.40 24.68 29.92
C LEU A 880 22.45 23.98 31.28
N GLU A 881 23.63 23.56 31.75
CA GLU A 881 23.77 22.83 33.02
C GLU A 881 23.56 23.70 34.26
N LYS A 882 23.34 25.02 34.11
CA LYS A 882 22.90 25.88 35.22
C LYS A 882 21.54 25.47 35.75
N ASP A 883 20.62 25.11 34.86
CA ASP A 883 19.25 24.73 35.21
C ASP A 883 18.91 23.25 34.92
N PHE A 884 19.67 22.57 34.05
CA PHE A 884 19.29 21.24 33.55
C PHE A 884 20.27 20.12 33.89
N ILE A 885 19.72 18.95 34.21
CA ILE A 885 20.34 17.64 34.03
C ILE A 885 19.96 17.15 32.62
N LEU A 886 20.95 16.97 31.75
CA LEU A 886 20.75 16.62 30.35
C LEU A 886 20.72 15.09 30.17
N LEU A 887 19.57 14.52 29.80
CA LEU A 887 19.39 13.07 29.63
C LEU A 887 19.08 12.71 28.17
N LYS A 888 19.87 11.80 27.58
CA LYS A 888 19.58 11.16 26.29
C LYS A 888 19.13 9.71 26.49
N ILE A 889 18.04 9.36 25.83
CA ILE A 889 17.55 7.99 25.66
C ILE A 889 17.67 7.59 24.18
N ASP A 890 18.14 6.38 23.93
CA ASP A 890 18.07 5.73 22.61
C ASP A 890 16.93 4.72 22.66
N ASP A 891 15.81 5.05 22.03
CA ASP A 891 14.58 4.25 22.06
C ASP A 891 14.66 2.95 21.27
N PHE A 892 15.73 2.75 20.50
CA PHE A 892 15.97 1.53 19.74
C PHE A 892 17.02 0.63 20.41
N ARG A 893 18.15 1.19 20.86
CA ARG A 893 19.28 0.41 21.40
C ARG A 893 19.20 0.17 22.91
N ASP A 894 18.70 1.13 23.69
CA ASP A 894 18.69 0.98 25.14
C ASP A 894 17.70 -0.11 25.56
N LEU A 895 18.05 -0.88 26.59
CA LEU A 895 17.08 -1.73 27.26
C LEU A 895 15.99 -0.83 27.86
N ASN A 896 14.72 -1.20 27.65
CA ASN A 896 13.55 -0.41 28.04
C ASN A 896 13.46 0.98 27.36
N GLY A 897 14.24 1.24 26.31
CA GLY A 897 14.28 2.53 25.61
C GLY A 897 12.92 2.94 25.05
N GLN A 898 12.25 2.04 24.33
CA GLN A 898 10.93 2.29 23.75
C GLN A 898 9.88 2.66 24.81
N ALA A 899 9.82 1.94 25.94
CA ALA A 899 8.87 2.21 27.01
C ALA A 899 9.09 3.61 27.63
N ILE A 900 10.36 4.03 27.78
CA ILE A 900 10.69 5.39 28.24
C ILE A 900 10.33 6.44 27.17
N ALA A 901 10.53 6.15 25.90
CA ALA A 901 10.15 7.06 24.81
C ALA A 901 8.63 7.25 24.75
N GLU A 902 7.83 6.19 24.88
CA GLU A 902 6.37 6.28 24.96
C GLU A 902 5.91 7.09 26.17
N ARG A 903 6.58 6.93 27.33
CA ARG A 903 6.36 7.76 28.52
C ARG A 903 6.67 9.23 28.25
N LEU A 904 7.78 9.51 27.56
CA LEU A 904 8.22 10.86 27.20
C LEU A 904 7.25 11.55 26.23
N THR A 905 6.79 10.83 25.19
CA THR A 905 5.88 11.38 24.17
C THR A 905 4.42 11.40 24.63
N LYS A 906 4.11 10.75 25.77
CA LYS A 906 2.75 10.54 26.30
C LYS A 906 1.90 9.74 25.31
N GLY A 907 2.51 8.77 24.62
CA GLY A 907 1.88 7.96 23.58
C GLY A 907 1.65 8.65 22.23
N ARG A 908 2.07 9.91 22.05
CA ARG A 908 1.96 10.60 20.75
C ARG A 908 2.91 9.97 19.73
N SER A 909 2.43 9.77 18.50
CA SER A 909 3.27 9.42 17.35
C SER A 909 4.00 10.68 16.85
N VAL A 910 5.29 10.80 17.18
CA VAL A 910 6.11 11.97 16.84
C VAL A 910 7.47 11.54 16.31
N GLY A 911 8.02 12.31 15.37
CA GLY A 911 9.38 12.09 14.89
C GLY A 911 10.43 12.36 15.97
N VAL A 912 11.63 11.78 15.81
CA VAL A 912 12.79 12.04 16.68
C VAL A 912 13.72 13.12 16.06
N PRO A 913 14.41 13.94 16.85
CA PRO A 913 14.43 13.93 18.31
C PRO A 913 13.14 14.54 18.87
N PHE A 914 12.56 13.90 19.87
CA PHE A 914 11.53 14.52 20.72
C PHE A 914 12.15 14.79 22.09
N HIS A 915 11.84 15.94 22.69
CA HIS A 915 12.42 16.29 23.97
C HIS A 915 11.44 17.03 24.88
N ALA A 916 11.59 16.84 26.19
CA ALA A 916 10.75 17.48 27.19
C ALA A 916 11.53 17.81 28.46
N ILE A 917 11.01 18.78 29.21
CA ILE A 917 11.60 19.24 30.47
C ILE A 917 10.67 18.82 31.60
N PHE A 918 11.26 18.19 32.62
CA PHE A 918 10.59 17.69 33.80
C PHE A 918 11.16 18.36 35.05
N ASN A 919 10.33 18.51 36.07
CA ASN A 919 10.83 18.84 37.40
C ASN A 919 11.43 17.60 38.10
N ALA A 920 12.10 17.80 39.23
CA ALA A 920 12.77 16.73 39.97
C ALA A 920 11.83 15.59 40.47
N ASN A 921 10.50 15.78 40.41
CA ASN A 921 9.49 14.79 40.78
C ASN A 921 8.84 14.11 39.56
N GLU A 922 9.51 14.12 38.40
CA GLU A 922 9.05 13.48 37.16
C GLU A 922 7.76 14.06 36.58
N LYS A 923 7.37 15.27 37.01
CA LYS A 923 6.25 15.99 36.39
C LYS A 923 6.77 16.76 35.18
N SER A 924 6.22 16.43 34.00
CA SER A 924 6.43 17.17 32.76
C SER A 924 5.97 18.62 32.93
N VAL A 925 6.84 19.57 32.60
CA VAL A 925 6.57 21.01 32.64
C VAL A 925 6.24 21.52 31.24
N THR A 926 7.14 21.27 30.28
CA THR A 926 6.99 21.70 28.87
C THR A 926 7.68 20.69 27.94
N ASP A 927 7.34 20.69 26.64
CA ASP A 927 7.89 19.77 25.65
C ASP A 927 8.08 20.38 24.25
N SER A 928 8.75 19.66 23.36
CA SER A 928 9.12 20.12 22.03
C SER A 928 7.96 20.17 21.02
N TYR A 929 6.72 19.90 21.43
CA TYR A 929 5.56 19.97 20.55
C TYR A 929 5.02 21.39 20.46
N GLY A 930 5.40 22.10 19.39
CA GLY A 930 4.95 23.45 19.09
C GLY A 930 3.75 23.51 18.13
N PRO A 931 3.37 24.71 17.65
CA PRO A 931 2.24 24.89 16.74
C PRO A 931 2.36 24.15 15.39
N LEU A 932 3.58 23.85 14.96
CA LEU A 932 3.88 23.10 13.73
C LEU A 932 4.15 21.60 13.98
N GLY A 933 3.94 21.14 15.21
CA GLY A 933 4.28 19.80 15.67
C GLY A 933 5.60 19.76 16.43
N ASN A 934 6.22 18.58 16.51
CA ASN A 934 7.51 18.43 17.17
C ASN A 934 8.60 19.28 16.47
N ILE A 935 9.22 20.20 17.21
CA ILE A 935 10.26 21.08 16.67
C ILE A 935 11.60 20.38 16.43
N GLY A 936 11.80 19.15 16.91
CA GLY A 936 13.00 18.39 16.59
C GLY A 936 14.30 19.07 17.04
N PHE A 937 15.17 19.38 16.08
CA PHE A 937 16.25 20.35 16.28
C PHE A 937 15.67 21.76 16.08
N MET A 938 15.95 22.67 17.01
CA MET A 938 15.29 23.99 17.11
C MET A 938 15.73 25.00 16.03
N SER A 939 15.78 24.59 14.76
CA SER A 939 16.05 25.45 13.61
C SER A 939 14.81 26.20 13.15
N GLY A 940 15.03 27.24 12.35
CA GLY A 940 13.97 28.07 11.82
C GLY A 940 13.28 28.91 12.89
N LEU A 941 12.49 29.87 12.43
CA LEU A 941 11.89 30.88 13.31
C LEU A 941 10.92 30.26 14.35
N GLU A 942 10.04 29.35 13.92
CA GLU A 942 9.07 28.75 14.85
C GLU A 942 9.72 27.79 15.84
N GLY A 943 10.73 27.02 15.41
CA GLY A 943 11.52 26.16 16.30
C GLY A 943 12.21 26.99 17.39
N LYS A 944 12.88 28.07 17.00
CA LYS A 944 13.51 29.04 17.92
C LYS A 944 12.50 29.71 18.85
N ARG A 945 11.34 30.14 18.34
CA ARG A 945 10.27 30.79 19.11
C ARG A 945 9.67 29.85 20.17
N HIS A 946 9.36 28.61 19.79
CA HIS A 946 8.85 27.60 20.73
C HIS A 946 9.92 27.27 21.78
N PHE A 947 11.16 27.09 21.35
CA PHE A 947 12.26 26.82 22.27
C PHE A 947 12.49 27.96 23.28
N LYS A 948 12.41 29.22 22.83
CA LYS A 948 12.45 30.38 23.73
C LYS A 948 11.34 30.31 24.78
N THR A 949 10.11 29.99 24.36
CA THR A 949 8.96 29.86 25.26
C THR A 949 9.20 28.78 26.30
N MET A 950 9.74 27.63 25.89
CA MET A 950 10.12 26.55 26.82
C MET A 950 11.14 27.02 27.86
N LEU A 951 12.17 27.76 27.45
CA LEU A 951 13.20 28.27 28.37
C LEU A 951 12.66 29.35 29.30
N ASP A 952 11.89 30.33 28.79
CA ASP A 952 11.29 31.40 29.59
C ASP A 952 10.35 30.85 30.68
N GLU A 953 9.67 29.73 30.41
CA GLU A 953 8.74 29.09 31.36
C GLU A 953 9.45 28.41 32.54
N VAL A 954 10.65 27.86 32.31
CA VAL A 954 11.27 26.91 33.26
C VAL A 954 12.62 27.34 33.83
N CYS A 955 13.37 28.18 33.13
CA CYS A 955 14.71 28.59 33.56
C CYS A 955 14.64 29.53 34.76
N SER A 956 15.50 29.30 35.75
CA SER A 956 15.61 30.11 36.96
C SER A 956 17.00 30.72 37.12
N ASN A 957 18.05 30.06 36.63
CA ASN A 957 19.44 30.51 36.72
C ASN A 957 20.00 30.99 35.36
N ILE A 958 19.44 30.54 34.24
CA ILE A 958 19.77 31.06 32.90
C ILE A 958 18.98 32.36 32.68
N ASN A 959 19.69 33.47 32.47
CA ASN A 959 19.08 34.79 32.35
C ASN A 959 18.64 35.12 30.90
N PRO A 960 17.82 36.18 30.66
CA PRO A 960 17.31 36.49 29.32
C PRO A 960 18.38 36.74 28.24
N GLN A 961 19.56 37.26 28.60
CA GLN A 961 20.67 37.46 27.66
C GLN A 961 21.29 36.12 27.25
N GLU A 962 21.39 35.18 28.19
CA GLU A 962 21.86 33.82 27.91
C GLU A 962 20.86 33.03 27.08
N ILE A 963 19.55 33.19 27.34
CA ILE A 963 18.50 32.63 26.49
C ILE A 963 18.66 33.18 25.05
N GLN A 964 18.87 34.49 24.89
CA GLN A 964 19.09 35.07 23.56
C GLN A 964 20.36 34.51 22.90
N ALA A 965 21.47 34.37 23.63
CA ALA A 965 22.70 33.78 23.11
C ALA A 965 22.50 32.32 22.66
N LEU A 966 21.72 31.53 23.40
CA LEU A 966 21.34 30.18 22.99
C LEU A 966 20.57 30.20 21.67
N LEU A 967 19.61 31.11 21.50
CA LEU A 967 18.84 31.25 20.26
C LEU A 967 19.71 31.70 19.07
N ASP A 968 20.62 32.65 19.28
CA ASP A 968 21.51 33.18 18.24
C ASP A 968 22.55 32.14 17.78
N SER A 969 22.89 31.17 18.64
CA SER A 969 23.80 30.06 18.29
C SER A 969 23.17 28.98 17.40
N LEU A 970 21.84 28.97 17.25
CA LEU A 970 21.13 28.03 16.39
C LEU A 970 21.20 28.50 14.93
N GLN A 971 21.86 27.71 14.08
CA GLN A 971 21.92 27.95 12.64
C GLN A 971 20.56 27.66 11.98
N ASP A 972 20.22 28.41 10.93
CA ASP A 972 19.00 28.21 10.10
C ASP A 972 19.26 27.38 8.84
#